data_AF-A0A6A6B3P8-F1
#
_entry.id   AF-A0A6A6B3P8-F1
#
_cell.length_a   1.000
_cell.length_b   1.000
_cell.length_c   1.000
_cell.angle_alpha   90.00
_cell.angle_beta   90.00
_cell.angle_gamma   90.00
#
_symmetry.space_group_name_H-M   'P 1'
#
loop_
_entity.id
_entity.type
_entity.pdbx_description
1 polymer ?
#
loop_
_entity_poly.entity_id
_entity_poly.type
_entity_poly.pdbx_seq_one_letter_code
_entity_poly.pdbx_strand_id
1 'polypeptide(L)'
;MADKRKQPPPPANGRQRKRAKTRDARTIATQASGVAFKNGEVDVDKFVKARQYEIKALEDGMARSRKGLTTRAFQGVPKELRRRTASHNVKRVPKRLRARAAREMAEDNTPTVTARRRKPSSHMRLRLETAKRLKALSTKAKARKEKKKQKAKADGDGDADAMEVTVTDNATAAIQPRTPRVKTATLKNPPTPPAKFRKRQLHKSWLPTHMFHTKRAHLTPPSEPLWRFAIPLAPTVKCYRPTHRASTTRGAVAWDMSYMSTIGLEGSETSVQGLLKALGVGVNGDPERLWGKKGEKWRKGTRAWEGWLYERDGWPQKSIAPVTVIWHAGSNSEDVEMKDASATAQNKKERRKAFIRVHPSAFLQLWNEVLKVAKMQRPTVTVEDLRFEIGSIEITGPGATEALAGALWPLAKETVEDSPEGTWKTLGPVTNLNTLPNNCLLGFDISDPRLHHPPRTISHPMDKASHSRLLQVMANWPADRTQSAAALFDRTNRLAASRSLPSQKSINRRKTLAIPGSYPEARPTDPKIPVLLYASRGAGVSTGTWTVLLPWKCVSPVWSSIMYYPLSTGGNVRLGGLEQKRQLAFEASVPWFPGDFPGTKAGMQWEERERDRKKNEWERRPKGKRTEWDSVPLAEGRKGEVGMGWACDWERVINDQASNGDNDAATKPTIYQLPSSLASQQPATAAATSLSAITTVRLALLSRGLPISCARIYRLPTTDPTLRKQWLALAPSTKSNAPARAAKCASASALPPRRPPPEAPEHVWQAHLAASLLEPPPQAGNPAYPASPDAQDLVGFVTAGNFNLADGRGTAVGGVVLAKLCVGEGGEMGEAMAGRGLCVVRNAGETVARVARWEVV
;
A
#
# COMPACT_ATOMS: atom_id res chain seq x y z
N MET A 1 12.37 1.59 -58.08
CA MET A 1 11.05 2.17 -58.44
C MET A 1 10.31 2.50 -57.15
N ALA A 2 10.02 3.78 -56.92
CA ALA A 2 9.41 4.26 -55.68
C ALA A 2 7.89 4.01 -55.69
N ASP A 3 7.39 3.28 -54.70
CA ASP A 3 5.96 3.10 -54.47
C ASP A 3 5.28 4.45 -54.26
N LYS A 4 4.50 4.88 -55.25
CA LYS A 4 3.59 6.02 -55.15
C LYS A 4 2.64 5.74 -53.98
N ARG A 5 2.86 6.45 -52.87
CA ARG A 5 1.89 6.58 -51.76
C ARG A 5 0.51 6.85 -52.35
N LYS A 6 -0.40 5.87 -52.24
CA LYS A 6 -1.83 6.04 -52.53
C LYS A 6 -2.32 7.32 -51.86
N GLN A 7 -2.81 8.27 -52.65
CA GLN A 7 -3.47 9.45 -52.14
C GLN A 7 -4.63 9.04 -51.21
N PRO A 8 -4.85 9.73 -50.08
CA PRO A 8 -6.00 9.46 -49.24
C PRO A 8 -7.29 9.71 -50.04
N PRO A 9 -8.33 8.87 -49.92
CA PRO A 9 -9.58 9.07 -50.64
C PRO A 9 -10.21 10.42 -50.28
N PRO A 10 -10.95 11.06 -51.21
CA PRO A 10 -11.61 12.35 -50.98
C PRO A 10 -12.55 12.28 -49.76
N PRO A 11 -12.82 13.41 -49.09
CA PRO A 11 -13.60 13.40 -47.86
C PRO A 11 -15.04 12.91 -48.13
N ALA A 12 -15.31 11.64 -47.83
CA ALA A 12 -16.63 11.03 -47.99
C ALA A 12 -17.77 11.91 -47.45
N ASN A 13 -18.84 12.07 -48.24
CA ASN A 13 -20.04 12.82 -47.91
C ASN A 13 -20.60 12.38 -46.55
N GLY A 14 -21.19 13.31 -45.78
CA GLY A 14 -21.73 13.05 -44.43
C GLY A 14 -22.68 11.85 -44.37
N ARG A 15 -23.42 11.60 -45.46
CA ARG A 15 -24.32 10.45 -45.65
C ARG A 15 -23.58 9.12 -45.82
N GLN A 16 -22.49 9.07 -46.60
CA GLN A 16 -21.66 7.87 -46.78
C GLN A 16 -20.91 7.50 -45.49
N ARG A 17 -20.52 8.50 -44.68
CA ARG A 17 -19.86 8.28 -43.38
C ARG A 17 -20.82 7.81 -42.29
N LYS A 18 -22.04 8.35 -42.24
CA LYS A 18 -23.12 7.80 -41.41
C LYS A 18 -23.33 6.32 -41.75
N ARG A 19 -23.41 5.97 -43.05
CA ARG A 19 -23.52 4.61 -43.55
C ARG A 19 -22.34 3.71 -43.16
N ALA A 20 -21.09 4.16 -43.26
CA ALA A 20 -19.92 3.39 -42.84
C ALA A 20 -19.90 3.09 -41.32
N LYS A 21 -20.26 4.09 -40.49
CA LYS A 21 -20.42 3.93 -39.03
C LYS A 21 -21.54 2.96 -38.67
N THR A 22 -22.57 2.86 -39.51
CA THR A 22 -23.65 1.87 -39.34
C THR A 22 -23.26 0.49 -39.85
N ARG A 23 -22.47 0.40 -40.93
CA ARG A 23 -22.07 -0.86 -41.58
C ARG A 23 -21.20 -1.72 -40.66
N ASP A 24 -20.17 -1.13 -40.05
CA ASP A 24 -19.24 -1.85 -39.16
C ASP A 24 -19.93 -2.33 -37.85
N ALA A 25 -20.95 -1.60 -37.39
CA ALA A 25 -21.77 -1.99 -36.24
C ALA A 25 -22.83 -3.06 -36.58
N ARG A 26 -23.12 -3.27 -37.87
CA ARG A 26 -24.17 -4.15 -38.41
C ARG A 26 -23.64 -5.43 -39.07
N THR A 27 -22.32 -5.61 -39.16
CA THR A 27 -21.74 -6.87 -39.67
C THR A 27 -22.03 -7.99 -38.66
N ILE A 28 -22.91 -8.92 -39.02
CA ILE A 28 -23.30 -10.08 -38.22
C ILE A 28 -22.77 -11.31 -38.96
N ALA A 29 -22.04 -12.18 -38.25
CA ALA A 29 -21.65 -13.47 -38.79
C ALA A 29 -22.88 -14.37 -38.83
N THR A 30 -23.28 -14.82 -40.03
CA THR A 30 -24.38 -15.77 -40.22
C THR A 30 -23.84 -17.19 -40.18
N GLN A 31 -24.60 -18.14 -39.63
CA GLN A 31 -24.31 -19.56 -39.72
C GLN A 31 -25.38 -20.21 -40.61
N ALA A 32 -24.96 -20.90 -41.67
CA ALA A 32 -25.90 -21.60 -42.54
C ALA A 32 -26.55 -22.77 -41.78
N SER A 33 -27.88 -22.76 -41.63
CA SER A 33 -28.65 -23.78 -40.91
C SER A 33 -29.50 -24.62 -41.86
N GLY A 34 -29.03 -25.81 -42.22
CA GLY A 34 -29.69 -26.73 -43.15
C GLY A 34 -30.70 -27.72 -42.54
N VAL A 35 -31.07 -27.58 -41.26
CA VAL A 35 -31.77 -28.66 -40.51
C VAL A 35 -33.18 -28.27 -40.02
N ALA A 36 -33.70 -27.10 -40.40
CA ALA A 36 -34.98 -26.60 -39.88
C ALA A 36 -36.24 -27.04 -40.65
N PHE A 37 -36.07 -27.77 -41.77
CA PHE A 37 -37.17 -28.21 -42.62
C PHE A 37 -37.33 -29.72 -42.54
N LYS A 38 -38.56 -30.19 -42.23
CA LYS A 38 -38.94 -31.60 -42.38
C LYS A 38 -40.16 -31.66 -43.29
N ASN A 39 -40.05 -32.40 -44.39
CA ASN A 39 -41.16 -32.73 -45.30
C ASN A 39 -41.99 -31.53 -45.81
N GLY A 40 -41.37 -30.36 -46.02
CA GLY A 40 -42.06 -29.16 -46.52
C GLY A 40 -42.83 -28.36 -45.47
N GLU A 41 -42.94 -28.85 -44.23
CA GLU A 41 -43.53 -28.12 -43.11
C GLU A 41 -42.45 -27.47 -42.22
N VAL A 42 -42.74 -26.26 -41.74
CA VAL A 42 -41.83 -25.47 -40.88
C VAL A 42 -42.24 -25.63 -39.42
N ASP A 43 -41.41 -26.33 -38.65
CA ASP A 43 -41.52 -26.35 -37.19
C ASP A 43 -40.99 -25.02 -36.63
N VAL A 44 -41.92 -24.14 -36.23
CA VAL A 44 -41.62 -22.77 -35.77
C VAL A 44 -40.67 -22.76 -34.57
N ASP A 45 -40.82 -23.70 -33.63
CA ASP A 45 -39.97 -23.75 -32.43
C ASP A 45 -38.54 -24.15 -32.78
N LYS A 46 -38.36 -25.18 -33.61
CA LYS A 46 -37.03 -25.59 -34.08
C LYS A 46 -36.37 -24.55 -34.98
N PHE A 47 -37.14 -23.86 -35.80
CA PHE A 47 -36.66 -22.80 -36.68
C PHE A 47 -36.20 -21.57 -35.90
N VAL A 48 -36.98 -21.11 -34.92
CA VAL A 48 -36.60 -19.99 -34.04
C VAL A 48 -35.39 -20.36 -33.19
N LYS A 49 -35.31 -21.60 -32.67
CA LYS A 49 -34.13 -22.09 -31.94
C LYS A 49 -32.88 -22.12 -32.81
N ALA A 50 -32.98 -22.61 -34.04
CA ALA A 50 -31.86 -22.64 -34.99
C ALA A 50 -31.34 -21.24 -35.34
N ARG A 51 -32.23 -20.23 -35.36
CA ARG A 51 -31.89 -18.82 -35.69
C ARG A 51 -31.75 -17.91 -34.48
N GLN A 52 -31.85 -18.44 -33.26
CA GLN A 52 -31.83 -17.65 -32.03
C GLN A 52 -30.54 -16.83 -31.90
N TYR A 53 -29.39 -17.40 -32.30
CA TYR A 53 -28.11 -16.70 -32.29
C TYR A 53 -28.11 -15.49 -33.23
N GLU A 54 -28.66 -15.64 -34.44
CA GLU A 54 -28.72 -14.60 -35.46
C GLU A 54 -29.66 -13.47 -35.05
N ILE A 55 -30.83 -13.82 -34.51
CA ILE A 55 -31.81 -12.86 -33.98
C ILE A 55 -31.19 -12.04 -32.83
N LYS A 56 -30.56 -12.71 -31.85
CA LYS A 56 -29.86 -12.03 -30.75
C LYS A 56 -28.69 -11.18 -31.25
N ALA A 57 -27.90 -11.68 -32.21
CA ALA A 57 -26.79 -10.93 -32.79
C ALA A 57 -27.27 -9.68 -33.55
N LEU A 58 -28.44 -9.75 -34.20
CA LEU A 58 -29.13 -8.64 -34.84
C LEU A 58 -29.62 -7.61 -33.81
N GLU A 59 -30.33 -8.04 -32.78
CA GLU A 59 -30.79 -7.17 -31.68
C GLU A 59 -29.62 -6.45 -31.00
N ASP A 60 -28.56 -7.17 -30.67
CA ASP A 60 -27.34 -6.61 -30.11
C ASP A 60 -26.66 -5.63 -31.09
N GLY A 61 -26.65 -5.95 -32.39
CA GLY A 61 -26.16 -5.06 -33.44
C GLY A 61 -26.96 -3.75 -33.53
N MET A 62 -28.28 -3.83 -33.46
CA MET A 62 -29.18 -2.68 -33.42
C MET A 62 -28.93 -1.83 -32.17
N ALA A 63 -28.79 -2.45 -31.00
CA ALA A 63 -28.48 -1.77 -29.75
C ALA A 63 -27.10 -1.08 -29.80
N ARG A 64 -26.06 -1.76 -30.31
CA ARG A 64 -24.71 -1.19 -30.52
C ARG A 64 -24.74 0.01 -31.46
N SER A 65 -25.48 -0.09 -32.56
CA SER A 65 -25.64 1.00 -33.54
C SER A 65 -26.33 2.22 -32.93
N ARG A 66 -27.43 2.03 -32.19
CA ARG A 66 -28.15 3.10 -31.48
C ARG A 66 -27.25 3.79 -30.44
N LYS A 67 -26.48 3.02 -29.67
CA LYS A 67 -25.50 3.53 -28.70
C LYS A 67 -24.32 4.24 -29.36
N GLY A 68 -23.89 3.80 -30.53
CA GLY A 68 -22.83 4.45 -31.31
C GLY A 68 -23.25 5.83 -31.87
N LEU A 69 -24.54 6.00 -32.19
CA LEU A 69 -25.12 7.28 -32.65
C LEU A 69 -25.20 8.33 -31.53
N THR A 70 -25.50 7.91 -30.29
CA THR A 70 -25.68 8.81 -29.14
C THR A 70 -24.40 9.14 -28.37
N THR A 71 -23.28 8.47 -28.66
CA THR A 71 -22.01 8.64 -27.92
C THR A 71 -21.03 9.53 -28.68
N ARG A 72 -20.56 10.59 -28.01
CA ARG A 72 -19.50 11.48 -28.53
C ARG A 72 -18.14 10.79 -28.55
N ALA A 73 -17.24 11.25 -29.41
CA ALA A 73 -15.89 10.72 -29.56
C ALA A 73 -15.12 10.65 -28.24
N PHE A 74 -15.23 11.68 -27.38
CA PHE A 74 -14.56 11.67 -26.07
C PHE A 74 -15.23 10.75 -25.05
N GLN A 75 -16.50 10.38 -25.24
CA GLN A 75 -17.21 9.41 -24.40
C GLN A 75 -16.90 7.96 -24.80
N GLY A 76 -16.47 7.73 -26.03
CA GLY A 76 -16.02 6.40 -26.49
C GLY A 76 -14.74 5.88 -25.81
N VAL A 77 -14.06 6.72 -25.04
CA VAL A 77 -12.88 6.34 -24.24
C VAL A 77 -13.33 5.73 -22.89
N PRO A 78 -12.66 4.68 -22.36
CA PRO A 78 -12.95 4.13 -21.04
C PRO A 78 -13.00 5.19 -19.94
N LYS A 79 -13.88 5.02 -18.95
CA LYS A 79 -14.17 6.03 -17.91
C LYS A 79 -12.92 6.58 -17.23
N GLU A 80 -11.95 5.72 -16.94
CA GLU A 80 -10.67 6.08 -16.28
C GLU A 80 -9.77 6.97 -17.15
N LEU A 81 -9.87 6.85 -18.47
CA LEU A 81 -9.09 7.60 -19.46
C LEU A 81 -9.80 8.89 -19.93
N ARG A 82 -11.08 9.08 -19.59
CA ARG A 82 -11.83 10.30 -19.93
C ARG A 82 -11.21 11.52 -19.25
N ARG A 83 -11.21 12.66 -19.95
CA ARG A 83 -10.73 13.94 -19.44
C ARG A 83 -11.81 14.99 -19.65
N ARG A 84 -12.15 15.74 -18.60
CA ARG A 84 -13.18 16.81 -18.67
C ARG A 84 -12.86 17.87 -19.73
N THR A 85 -11.57 18.18 -19.91
CA THR A 85 -11.10 19.15 -20.92
C THR A 85 -11.22 18.66 -22.36
N ALA A 86 -11.57 17.40 -22.60
CA ALA A 86 -11.79 16.88 -23.94
C ALA A 86 -13.02 17.47 -24.64
N SER A 87 -13.98 18.04 -23.89
CA SER A 87 -15.17 18.68 -24.47
C SER A 87 -14.86 19.95 -25.27
N HIS A 88 -13.79 20.67 -24.93
CA HIS A 88 -13.39 21.92 -25.59
C HIS A 88 -11.93 21.91 -26.09
N ASN A 89 -11.23 20.77 -25.96
CA ASN A 89 -9.86 20.61 -26.46
C ASN A 89 -9.66 19.20 -27.04
N VAL A 90 -9.73 19.13 -28.37
CA VAL A 90 -9.51 17.92 -29.17
C VAL A 90 -8.23 17.17 -28.83
N LYS A 91 -7.15 17.87 -28.46
CA LYS A 91 -5.84 17.25 -28.18
C LYS A 91 -5.85 16.35 -26.94
N ARG A 92 -6.90 16.43 -26.10
CA ARG A 92 -7.09 15.61 -24.88
C ARG A 92 -7.73 14.24 -25.16
N VAL A 93 -8.02 13.94 -26.42
CA VAL A 93 -8.52 12.64 -26.89
C VAL A 93 -7.40 11.91 -27.66
N PRO A 94 -7.35 10.56 -27.65
CA PRO A 94 -6.38 9.78 -28.43
C PRO A 94 -6.33 10.17 -29.92
N LYS A 95 -5.15 10.10 -30.55
CA LYS A 95 -4.92 10.58 -31.94
C LYS A 95 -5.95 10.03 -32.93
N ARG A 96 -6.30 8.75 -32.83
CA ARG A 96 -7.31 8.06 -33.66
C ARG A 96 -8.72 8.68 -33.59
N LEU A 97 -9.09 9.28 -32.46
CA LEU A 97 -10.41 9.89 -32.24
C LEU A 97 -10.39 11.42 -32.44
N ARG A 98 -9.22 12.05 -32.64
CA ARG A 98 -9.10 13.52 -32.74
C ARG A 98 -9.84 14.09 -33.92
N ALA A 99 -9.76 13.46 -35.10
CA ALA A 99 -10.47 13.95 -36.28
C ALA A 99 -11.99 13.95 -36.08
N ARG A 100 -12.52 12.89 -35.43
CA ARG A 100 -13.93 12.80 -35.06
C ARG A 100 -14.31 13.85 -34.02
N ALA A 101 -13.53 13.99 -32.95
CA ALA A 101 -13.78 14.96 -31.90
C ALA A 101 -13.72 16.42 -32.40
N ALA A 102 -12.79 16.75 -33.31
CA ALA A 102 -12.71 18.07 -33.93
C ALA A 102 -13.97 18.41 -34.73
N ARG A 103 -14.49 17.42 -35.47
CA ARG A 103 -15.72 17.58 -36.25
C ARG A 103 -16.94 17.76 -35.35
N GLU A 104 -17.13 16.88 -34.38
CA GLU A 104 -18.24 16.98 -33.41
C GLU A 104 -18.18 18.31 -32.63
N MET A 105 -16.98 18.81 -32.31
CA MET A 105 -16.81 20.12 -31.65
C MET A 105 -17.18 21.31 -32.54
N ALA A 106 -16.93 21.20 -33.85
CA ALA A 106 -17.30 22.23 -34.83
C ALA A 106 -18.82 22.21 -35.10
N GLU A 107 -19.42 21.02 -35.22
CA GLU A 107 -20.87 20.83 -35.35
C GLU A 107 -21.64 21.41 -34.15
N ASP A 108 -21.05 21.32 -32.94
CA ASP A 108 -21.62 21.87 -31.71
C ASP A 108 -21.38 23.38 -31.50
N ASN A 109 -20.60 24.04 -32.37
CA ASN A 109 -20.09 25.40 -32.11
C ASN A 109 -19.39 25.55 -30.74
N THR A 110 -18.67 24.52 -30.27
CA THR A 110 -18.04 24.58 -28.94
C THR A 110 -16.97 25.68 -28.88
N PRO A 111 -16.95 26.52 -27.81
CA PRO A 111 -15.95 27.57 -27.68
C PRO A 111 -14.55 26.96 -27.44
N THR A 112 -13.70 26.98 -28.46
CA THR A 112 -12.32 26.49 -28.35
C THR A 112 -11.43 27.52 -27.65
N VAL A 113 -11.16 27.30 -26.38
CA VAL A 113 -10.26 28.17 -25.60
C VAL A 113 -8.80 27.80 -25.91
N THR A 114 -8.14 28.61 -26.75
CA THR A 114 -6.68 28.49 -26.97
C THR A 114 -5.92 29.34 -25.95
N ALA A 115 -4.81 28.82 -25.41
CA ALA A 115 -4.04 29.51 -24.37
C ALA A 115 -3.52 30.89 -24.81
N ARG A 116 -3.30 31.10 -26.13
CA ARG A 116 -2.86 32.38 -26.70
C ARG A 116 -3.97 33.44 -26.71
N ARG A 117 -5.24 33.04 -26.77
CA ARG A 117 -6.40 33.96 -26.80
C ARG A 117 -6.98 34.25 -25.40
N ARG A 118 -6.41 33.66 -24.34
CA ARG A 118 -6.84 33.93 -22.96
C ARG A 118 -6.33 35.30 -22.50
N LYS A 119 -7.24 36.23 -22.19
CA LYS A 119 -6.90 37.46 -21.47
C LYS A 119 -6.30 37.08 -20.10
N PRO A 120 -5.14 37.65 -19.69
CA PRO A 120 -4.56 37.37 -18.39
C PRO A 120 -5.50 37.87 -17.29
N SER A 121 -5.78 36.99 -16.32
CA SER A 121 -6.53 37.33 -15.10
C SER A 121 -5.84 38.48 -14.34
N SER A 122 -6.61 39.27 -13.56
CA SER A 122 -6.09 40.35 -12.71
C SER A 122 -4.88 39.89 -11.86
N HIS A 123 -4.99 38.72 -11.19
CA HIS A 123 -3.88 38.16 -10.40
C HIS A 123 -2.64 37.82 -11.25
N MET A 124 -2.83 37.43 -12.51
CA MET A 124 -1.72 37.17 -13.43
C MET A 124 -1.06 38.46 -13.90
N ARG A 125 -1.83 39.54 -14.12
CA ARG A 125 -1.29 40.87 -14.44
C ARG A 125 -0.42 41.38 -13.29
N LEU A 126 -0.92 41.33 -12.06
CA LEU A 126 -0.17 41.75 -10.87
C LEU A 126 1.12 40.93 -10.66
N ARG A 127 1.09 39.62 -10.95
CA ARG A 127 2.30 38.77 -10.97
C ARG A 127 3.30 39.15 -12.06
N LEU A 128 2.84 39.47 -13.26
CA LEU A 128 3.71 39.90 -14.35
C LEU A 128 4.34 41.25 -14.03
N GLU A 129 3.57 42.17 -13.44
CA GLU A 129 4.06 43.48 -13.02
C GLU A 129 5.10 43.37 -11.90
N THR A 130 4.84 42.58 -10.86
CA THR A 130 5.82 42.30 -9.80
C THR A 130 7.06 41.61 -10.33
N ALA A 131 6.93 40.67 -11.27
CA ALA A 131 8.09 40.04 -11.91
C ALA A 131 8.91 41.04 -12.75
N LYS A 132 8.25 41.98 -13.44
CA LYS A 132 8.93 43.09 -14.14
C LYS A 132 9.67 43.99 -13.14
N ARG A 133 9.03 44.39 -12.04
CA ARG A 133 9.65 45.20 -10.97
C ARG A 133 10.87 44.49 -10.38
N LEU A 134 10.76 43.20 -10.06
CA LEU A 134 11.89 42.41 -9.55
C LEU A 134 13.03 42.26 -10.56
N LYS A 135 12.73 42.06 -11.84
CA LYS A 135 13.75 42.06 -12.90
C LYS A 135 14.45 43.41 -12.99
N ALA A 136 13.70 44.51 -12.97
CA ALA A 136 14.26 45.86 -13.00
C ALA A 136 15.13 46.16 -11.76
N LEU A 137 14.72 45.70 -10.57
CA LEU A 137 15.54 45.79 -9.36
C LEU A 137 16.81 44.95 -9.46
N SER A 138 16.71 43.74 -10.01
CA SER A 138 17.87 42.87 -10.26
C SER A 138 18.86 43.46 -11.26
N THR A 139 18.39 44.05 -12.36
CA THR A 139 19.27 44.70 -13.35
C THR A 139 19.90 45.95 -12.77
N LYS A 140 19.16 46.77 -12.02
CA LYS A 140 19.71 47.93 -11.28
C LYS A 140 20.77 47.51 -10.26
N ALA A 141 20.52 46.44 -9.49
CA ALA A 141 21.48 45.93 -8.51
C ALA A 141 22.76 45.39 -9.18
N LYS A 142 22.63 44.67 -10.31
CA LYS A 142 23.78 44.22 -11.11
C LYS A 142 24.57 45.40 -11.67
N ALA A 143 23.90 46.37 -12.28
CA ALA A 143 24.55 47.58 -12.80
C ALA A 143 25.25 48.38 -11.70
N ARG A 144 24.67 48.47 -10.49
CA ARG A 144 25.33 49.10 -9.33
C ARG A 144 26.56 48.31 -8.87
N LYS A 145 26.51 46.97 -8.89
CA LYS A 145 27.65 46.11 -8.57
C LYS A 145 28.76 46.23 -9.62
N GLU A 146 28.41 46.31 -10.90
CA GLU A 146 29.34 46.53 -12.01
C GLU A 146 29.97 47.92 -11.93
N LYS A 147 29.20 48.98 -11.69
CA LYS A 147 29.74 50.32 -11.44
C LYS A 147 30.66 50.36 -10.22
N LYS A 148 30.35 49.62 -9.15
CA LYS A 148 31.24 49.49 -7.98
C LYS A 148 32.52 48.72 -8.31
N LYS A 149 32.46 47.67 -9.13
CA LYS A 149 33.63 46.91 -9.63
C LYS A 149 34.49 47.76 -10.58
N GLN A 150 33.87 48.61 -11.40
CA GLN A 150 34.57 49.53 -12.31
C GLN A 150 35.21 50.69 -11.54
N LYS A 151 34.51 51.26 -10.55
CA LYS A 151 35.05 52.32 -9.70
C LYS A 151 36.23 51.80 -8.84
N ALA A 152 36.10 50.61 -8.26
CA ALA A 152 37.21 49.93 -7.58
C ALA A 152 38.39 49.60 -8.52
N LYS A 153 38.16 49.42 -9.83
CA LYS A 153 39.23 49.26 -10.83
C LYS A 153 39.86 50.59 -11.27
N ALA A 154 39.15 51.71 -11.15
CA ALA A 154 39.61 53.03 -11.56
C ALA A 154 40.37 53.76 -10.43
N ASP A 155 40.00 53.51 -9.18
CA ASP A 155 40.59 54.16 -8.00
C ASP A 155 41.90 53.50 -7.53
N GLY A 156 42.48 52.55 -8.30
CA GLY A 156 43.83 52.03 -8.08
C GLY A 156 44.11 51.35 -6.73
N ASP A 157 43.08 51.12 -5.91
CA ASP A 157 43.23 50.53 -4.58
C ASP A 157 43.14 49.00 -4.69
N GLY A 158 44.33 48.40 -4.74
CA GLY A 158 44.51 46.96 -4.69
C GLY A 158 44.29 46.42 -3.29
N ASP A 159 43.02 46.32 -2.86
CA ASP A 159 42.66 45.37 -1.81
C ASP A 159 41.65 44.35 -2.34
N ALA A 160 42.18 43.18 -2.64
CA ALA A 160 41.51 42.08 -3.28
C ALA A 160 40.81 41.21 -2.23
N ASP A 161 39.59 41.58 -1.84
CA ASP A 161 38.68 40.65 -1.15
C ASP A 161 37.33 40.51 -1.86
N ALA A 162 37.40 40.13 -3.14
CA ALA A 162 36.26 39.68 -3.91
C ALA A 162 36.57 38.30 -4.50
N MET A 163 36.26 37.26 -3.73
CA MET A 163 36.29 35.85 -4.15
C MET A 163 35.41 35.62 -5.39
N GLU A 164 36.03 35.77 -6.56
CA GLU A 164 35.48 35.49 -7.89
C GLU A 164 35.71 33.99 -8.16
N VAL A 165 34.71 33.16 -7.89
CA VAL A 165 34.73 31.73 -8.24
C VAL A 165 34.54 31.60 -9.76
N THR A 166 35.63 31.73 -10.51
CA THR A 166 35.75 31.23 -11.87
C THR A 166 35.99 29.73 -11.82
N VAL A 167 35.00 28.95 -12.26
CA VAL A 167 35.20 27.52 -12.57
C VAL A 167 35.84 27.48 -13.96
N THR A 168 37.15 27.42 -14.01
CA THR A 168 37.91 27.00 -15.19
C THR A 168 38.09 25.49 -15.12
N ASP A 169 37.44 24.77 -16.02
CA ASP A 169 37.68 23.36 -16.28
C ASP A 169 39.05 23.23 -16.97
N ASN A 170 40.07 22.78 -16.23
CA ASN A 170 41.25 22.00 -16.65
C ASN A 170 42.52 22.40 -15.87
N ALA A 171 42.86 21.61 -14.86
CA ALA A 171 44.25 21.22 -14.57
C ALA A 171 44.25 20.08 -13.54
N THR A 172 44.81 18.96 -13.97
CA THR A 172 45.16 17.77 -13.20
C THR A 172 46.19 18.08 -12.10
N ALA A 173 45.72 18.23 -10.86
CA ALA A 173 46.49 17.99 -9.64
C ALA A 173 45.50 17.72 -8.50
N ALA A 174 45.23 16.45 -8.24
CA ALA A 174 44.20 16.00 -7.31
C ALA A 174 44.66 16.15 -5.84
N ILE A 175 44.61 17.36 -5.30
CA ILE A 175 44.48 17.52 -3.85
C ILE A 175 43.04 17.11 -3.51
N GLN A 176 42.85 15.84 -3.17
CA GLN A 176 41.56 15.31 -2.71
C GLN A 176 41.18 16.06 -1.42
N PRO A 177 40.18 16.97 -1.43
CA PRO A 177 39.75 17.61 -0.19
C PRO A 177 39.28 16.50 0.76
N ARG A 178 39.80 16.52 2.00
CA ARG A 178 39.40 15.56 3.04
C ARG A 178 37.88 15.47 3.07
N THR A 179 37.33 14.29 2.78
CA THR A 179 35.88 14.06 2.83
C THR A 179 35.38 14.46 4.21
N PRO A 180 34.43 15.40 4.33
CA PRO A 180 34.02 15.93 5.62
C PRO A 180 33.51 14.78 6.50
N ARG A 181 34.07 14.67 7.71
CA ARG A 181 33.64 13.68 8.70
C ARG A 181 32.16 13.91 9.01
N VAL A 182 31.35 12.92 8.70
CA VAL A 182 29.90 12.97 8.93
C VAL A 182 29.66 12.90 10.44
N LYS A 183 28.79 13.75 10.96
CA LYS A 183 28.30 13.66 12.34
C LYS A 183 27.43 12.41 12.50
N THR A 184 28.05 11.27 12.76
CA THR A 184 27.39 10.04 13.17
C THR A 184 26.62 10.28 14.47
N ALA A 185 25.48 9.62 14.68
CA ALA A 185 24.58 9.76 15.83
C ALA A 185 23.77 11.08 15.95
N THR A 186 23.65 11.88 14.89
CA THR A 186 22.77 13.06 14.86
C THR A 186 21.60 12.90 13.90
N LEU A 187 20.43 13.46 14.26
CA LEU A 187 19.26 13.45 13.39
C LEU A 187 19.51 14.33 12.16
N LYS A 188 19.22 13.79 10.97
CA LYS A 188 19.34 14.55 9.73
C LYS A 188 18.13 15.44 9.51
N ASN A 189 18.39 16.61 8.94
CA ASN A 189 17.35 17.52 8.45
C ASN A 189 16.90 17.13 7.04
N PRO A 190 15.63 17.41 6.67
CA PRO A 190 15.16 17.20 5.31
C PRO A 190 15.98 18.01 4.29
N PRO A 191 16.09 17.54 3.05
CA PRO A 191 16.87 18.20 2.02
C PRO A 191 16.27 19.58 1.72
N THR A 192 17.13 20.57 1.52
CA THR A 192 16.68 21.94 1.27
C THR A 192 15.94 22.02 -0.07
N PRO A 193 14.63 22.36 -0.06
CA PRO A 193 13.88 22.41 -1.30
C PRO A 193 14.25 23.67 -2.12
N PRO A 194 13.94 23.68 -3.43
CA PRO A 194 14.06 24.87 -4.25
C PRO A 194 13.35 26.06 -3.60
N ALA A 195 13.89 27.28 -3.75
CA ALA A 195 13.41 28.48 -3.04
C ALA A 195 11.88 28.70 -3.15
N LYS A 196 11.29 28.42 -4.32
CA LYS A 196 9.84 28.50 -4.57
C LYS A 196 8.99 27.63 -3.65
N PHE A 197 9.53 26.51 -3.16
CA PHE A 197 8.82 25.52 -2.35
C PHE A 197 9.18 25.59 -0.86
N ARG A 198 10.22 26.34 -0.47
CA ARG A 198 10.66 26.46 0.94
C ARG A 198 9.54 26.87 1.89
N LYS A 199 8.84 27.97 1.59
CA LYS A 199 7.71 28.45 2.41
C LYS A 199 6.55 27.44 2.51
N ARG A 200 6.42 26.51 1.56
CA ARG A 200 5.36 25.49 1.54
C ARG A 200 5.71 24.22 2.33
N GLN A 201 6.98 24.10 2.74
CA GLN A 201 7.54 22.95 3.44
C GLN A 201 8.02 23.31 4.86
N LEU A 202 7.54 24.41 5.44
CA LEU A 202 7.94 24.83 6.79
C LEU A 202 7.57 23.78 7.85
N HIS A 203 6.31 23.36 7.90
CA HIS A 203 5.82 22.38 8.88
C HIS A 203 5.86 20.94 8.38
N LYS A 204 6.15 20.72 7.09
CA LYS A 204 6.04 19.40 6.46
C LYS A 204 7.10 19.17 5.40
N SER A 205 7.62 17.96 5.38
CA SER A 205 8.53 17.47 4.35
C SER A 205 7.74 16.88 3.18
N TRP A 206 8.17 17.16 1.95
CA TRP A 206 7.58 16.55 0.77
C TRP A 206 8.28 15.24 0.42
N LEU A 207 7.50 14.21 0.13
CA LEU A 207 7.97 12.99 -0.50
C LEU A 207 8.63 13.29 -1.87
N PRO A 208 9.56 12.47 -2.36
CA PRO A 208 10.24 12.72 -3.63
C PRO A 208 9.27 12.80 -4.82
N THR A 209 8.12 12.13 -4.71
CA THR A 209 7.05 12.10 -5.72
C THR A 209 5.89 13.06 -5.42
N HIS A 210 6.04 14.01 -4.48
CA HIS A 210 4.93 14.85 -4.01
C HIS A 210 4.21 15.62 -5.15
N MET A 211 4.94 16.07 -6.18
CA MET A 211 4.35 16.72 -7.37
C MET A 211 3.47 15.80 -8.22
N PHE A 212 3.71 14.48 -8.17
CA PHE A 212 2.88 13.49 -8.82
C PHE A 212 1.59 13.27 -8.03
N HIS A 213 1.73 13.07 -6.71
CA HIS A 213 0.63 12.79 -5.77
C HIS A 213 -0.33 13.96 -5.61
N THR A 214 0.17 15.18 -5.39
CA THR A 214 -0.67 16.42 -5.30
C THR A 214 -1.65 16.60 -6.46
N LYS A 215 -1.36 16.03 -7.64
CA LYS A 215 -2.19 16.14 -8.84
C LYS A 215 -3.19 14.99 -9.01
N ARG A 216 -3.10 13.92 -8.20
CA ARG A 216 -3.81 12.64 -8.42
C ARG A 216 -4.46 12.07 -7.16
N ALA A 217 -4.00 12.47 -5.98
CA ALA A 217 -4.45 12.01 -4.68
C ALA A 217 -4.77 13.17 -3.74
N HIS A 218 -5.65 12.92 -2.79
CA HIS A 218 -5.85 13.74 -1.61
C HIS A 218 -4.65 13.55 -0.67
N LEU A 219 -4.12 14.66 -0.17
CA LEU A 219 -2.96 14.66 0.74
C LEU A 219 -3.38 15.11 2.13
N THR A 220 -2.51 14.87 3.10
CA THR A 220 -2.64 15.46 4.44
C THR A 220 -2.73 17.00 4.39
N PRO A 221 -3.57 17.61 5.25
CA PRO A 221 -3.63 19.06 5.39
C PRO A 221 -2.25 19.67 5.69
N PRO A 222 -1.95 20.91 5.24
CA PRO A 222 -0.67 21.54 5.52
C PRO A 222 -0.36 21.80 7.00
N SER A 223 -1.39 22.07 7.81
CA SER A 223 -1.30 22.30 9.26
C SER A 223 -1.10 21.01 10.05
N GLU A 224 -1.59 19.89 9.53
CA GLU A 224 -1.61 18.59 10.22
C GLU A 224 -0.91 17.50 9.38
N PRO A 225 0.42 17.59 9.21
CA PRO A 225 1.15 16.56 8.48
C PRO A 225 1.25 15.27 9.30
N LEU A 226 0.94 14.13 8.68
CA LEU A 226 1.21 12.83 9.28
C LEU A 226 2.72 12.57 9.30
N TRP A 227 3.25 12.33 10.49
CA TRP A 227 4.65 12.01 10.75
C TRP A 227 5.63 13.02 10.14
N ARG A 228 5.25 14.31 10.12
CA ARG A 228 6.01 15.42 9.51
C ARG A 228 6.15 15.35 7.99
N PHE A 229 5.39 14.48 7.31
CA PHE A 229 5.36 14.35 5.86
C PHE A 229 4.00 14.74 5.26
N ALA A 230 4.04 15.20 4.00
CA ALA A 230 2.84 15.38 3.17
C ALA A 230 2.50 14.07 2.44
N ILE A 231 1.75 13.19 3.09
CA ILE A 231 1.46 11.81 2.65
C ILE A 231 0.17 11.74 1.82
N PRO A 232 0.13 10.94 0.73
CA PRO A 232 -1.10 10.64 0.01
C PRO A 232 -2.05 9.76 0.82
N LEU A 233 -3.26 10.28 1.09
CA LEU A 233 -4.32 9.57 1.81
C LEU A 233 -5.06 8.62 0.88
N ALA A 234 -5.64 9.14 -0.21
CA ALA A 234 -6.38 8.35 -1.19
C ALA A 234 -6.32 8.97 -2.59
N PRO A 235 -6.34 8.17 -3.67
CA PRO A 235 -6.57 8.65 -5.02
C PRO A 235 -7.87 9.44 -5.14
N THR A 236 -7.89 10.44 -6.03
CA THR A 236 -9.12 11.20 -6.35
C THR A 236 -10.20 10.34 -7.03
N VAL A 237 -9.82 9.21 -7.61
CA VAL A 237 -10.75 8.25 -8.20
C VAL A 237 -11.17 7.25 -7.13
N LYS A 238 -12.49 7.00 -7.02
CA LYS A 238 -13.04 5.96 -6.15
C LYS A 238 -12.45 4.59 -6.55
N CYS A 239 -11.65 4.01 -5.67
CA CYS A 239 -10.83 2.84 -5.99
C CYS A 239 -10.98 1.66 -5.04
N TYR A 240 -11.90 1.66 -4.06
CA TYR A 240 -12.06 0.54 -3.10
C TYR A 240 -12.11 -0.86 -3.76
N ARG A 241 -13.11 -1.15 -4.60
CA ARG A 241 -13.19 -2.43 -5.34
C ARG A 241 -12.09 -2.62 -6.40
N PRO A 242 -11.71 -1.60 -7.20
CA PRO A 242 -10.57 -1.71 -8.10
C PRO A 242 -9.25 -2.05 -7.44
N THR A 243 -8.99 -1.55 -6.22
CA THR A 243 -7.79 -1.85 -5.42
C THR A 243 -7.78 -3.32 -5.03
N HIS A 244 -8.87 -3.83 -4.45
CA HIS A 244 -9.01 -5.26 -4.13
C HIS A 244 -8.76 -6.14 -5.36
N ARG A 245 -9.40 -5.84 -6.51
CA ARG A 245 -9.18 -6.62 -7.74
C ARG A 245 -7.75 -6.52 -8.28
N ALA A 246 -7.10 -5.37 -8.12
CA ALA A 246 -5.74 -5.15 -8.60
C ALA A 246 -4.70 -5.84 -7.72
N SER A 247 -4.94 -5.97 -6.41
CA SER A 247 -4.06 -6.67 -5.49
C SER A 247 -4.26 -8.19 -5.52
N THR A 248 -5.47 -8.70 -5.76
CA THR A 248 -5.75 -10.15 -5.69
C THR A 248 -5.82 -10.82 -7.06
N THR A 249 -6.63 -10.28 -7.99
CA THR A 249 -6.98 -11.00 -9.22
C THR A 249 -6.09 -10.63 -10.40
N ARG A 250 -5.99 -9.33 -10.71
CA ARG A 250 -5.44 -8.84 -11.98
C ARG A 250 -4.98 -7.39 -11.87
N GLY A 251 -3.67 -7.19 -11.92
CA GLY A 251 -3.04 -5.87 -11.95
C GLY A 251 -2.00 -5.69 -10.86
N ALA A 252 -1.70 -4.44 -10.52
CA ALA A 252 -0.83 -4.10 -9.41
C ALA A 252 -1.22 -2.74 -8.81
N VAL A 253 -0.90 -2.55 -7.53
CA VAL A 253 -1.03 -1.28 -6.80
C VAL A 253 0.33 -0.93 -6.24
N ALA A 254 0.78 0.32 -6.38
CA ALA A 254 2.04 0.77 -5.81
C ALA A 254 1.87 2.00 -4.91
N TRP A 255 2.74 2.11 -3.91
CA TRP A 255 2.77 3.19 -2.94
C TRP A 255 4.17 3.79 -2.83
N ASP A 256 4.26 5.12 -2.66
CA ASP A 256 5.50 5.77 -2.26
C ASP A 256 5.64 5.69 -0.75
N MET A 257 6.50 4.78 -0.29
CA MET A 257 6.79 4.51 1.11
C MET A 257 8.05 5.23 1.59
N SER A 258 8.50 6.27 0.89
CA SER A 258 9.73 7.00 1.28
C SER A 258 9.63 7.66 2.65
N TYR A 259 8.44 7.77 3.27
CA TYR A 259 8.34 8.21 4.67
C TYR A 259 8.81 7.16 5.69
N MET A 260 9.01 5.90 5.29
CA MET A 260 9.54 4.86 6.16
C MET A 260 10.98 5.20 6.52
N SER A 261 11.26 5.22 7.83
CA SER A 261 12.56 5.66 8.33
C SER A 261 13.58 4.53 8.23
N THR A 262 14.79 4.86 7.79
CA THR A 262 15.92 3.93 7.75
C THR A 262 17.03 4.41 8.66
N ILE A 263 17.55 3.52 9.50
CA ILE A 263 18.71 3.72 10.39
C ILE A 263 19.85 2.85 9.85
N GLY A 264 21.00 3.45 9.62
CA GLY A 264 22.23 2.75 9.27
C GLY A 264 23.03 2.39 10.52
N LEU A 265 23.51 1.15 10.59
CA LEU A 265 24.45 0.67 11.59
C LEU A 265 25.76 0.28 10.92
N GLU A 266 26.88 0.59 11.55
CA GLU A 266 28.22 0.17 11.10
C GLU A 266 29.12 -0.14 12.31
N GLY A 267 29.67 -1.34 12.37
CA GLY A 267 30.49 -1.80 13.50
C GLY A 267 31.08 -3.20 13.28
N SER A 268 31.79 -3.74 14.27
CA SER A 268 32.14 -5.17 14.27
C SER A 268 30.89 -6.04 14.25
N GLU A 269 30.94 -7.17 13.55
CA GLU A 269 29.78 -8.05 13.42
C GLU A 269 29.22 -8.45 14.80
N THR A 270 30.07 -8.89 15.72
CA THR A 270 29.69 -9.28 17.08
C THR A 270 28.94 -8.18 17.83
N SER A 271 29.39 -6.93 17.71
CA SER A 271 28.78 -5.77 18.37
C SER A 271 27.44 -5.38 17.75
N VAL A 272 27.30 -5.48 16.42
CA VAL A 272 26.01 -5.24 15.74
C VAL A 272 25.03 -6.35 16.08
N GLN A 273 25.46 -7.61 16.13
CA GLN A 273 24.63 -8.72 16.59
C GLN A 273 24.19 -8.55 18.05
N GLY A 274 25.11 -8.15 18.95
CA GLY A 274 24.82 -7.85 20.35
C GLY A 274 23.79 -6.72 20.52
N LEU A 275 23.90 -5.66 19.71
CA LEU A 275 22.91 -4.58 19.65
C LEU A 275 21.54 -5.09 19.23
N LEU A 276 21.45 -5.88 18.17
CA LEU A 276 20.18 -6.42 17.66
C LEU A 276 19.54 -7.39 18.66
N LYS A 277 20.33 -8.25 19.32
CA LYS A 277 19.86 -9.13 20.41
C LYS A 277 19.29 -8.33 21.57
N ALA A 278 19.99 -7.27 22.00
CA ALA A 278 19.52 -6.39 23.08
C ALA A 278 18.21 -5.65 22.74
N LEU A 279 17.91 -5.41 21.45
CA LEU A 279 16.64 -4.84 20.99
C LEU A 279 15.54 -5.89 20.78
N GLY A 280 15.77 -7.14 21.16
CA GLY A 280 14.78 -8.21 21.10
C GLY A 280 14.64 -8.91 19.73
N VAL A 281 15.63 -8.77 18.84
CA VAL A 281 15.61 -9.47 17.54
C VAL A 281 15.66 -10.99 17.75
N GLY A 282 14.56 -11.65 17.38
CA GLY A 282 14.40 -13.10 17.47
C GLY A 282 13.78 -13.61 18.77
N VAL A 283 13.39 -12.73 19.70
CA VAL A 283 12.79 -13.14 20.99
C VAL A 283 11.35 -13.65 20.83
N ASN A 284 10.62 -13.16 19.83
CA ASN A 284 9.24 -13.56 19.53
C ASN A 284 9.10 -14.91 18.78
N GLY A 285 10.08 -15.80 18.91
CA GLY A 285 10.18 -17.09 18.25
C GLY A 285 11.36 -17.86 18.82
N ASP A 286 11.97 -18.77 18.07
CA ASP A 286 13.16 -19.50 18.52
C ASP A 286 14.43 -18.65 18.31
N PRO A 287 15.05 -18.08 19.36
CA PRO A 287 16.23 -17.22 19.19
C PRO A 287 17.40 -18.01 18.61
N GLU A 288 17.53 -19.28 19.00
CA GLU A 288 18.55 -20.21 18.49
C GLU A 288 18.39 -20.49 17.00
N ARG A 289 17.17 -20.47 16.47
CA ARG A 289 16.92 -20.66 15.04
C ARG A 289 17.41 -19.48 14.22
N LEU A 290 17.18 -18.25 14.69
CA LEU A 290 17.59 -17.03 14.00
C LEU A 290 19.09 -16.77 14.14
N TRP A 291 19.65 -17.01 15.32
CA TRP A 291 21.06 -16.74 15.61
C TRP A 291 21.98 -17.94 15.33
N GLY A 292 21.42 -19.15 15.10
CA GLY A 292 22.13 -20.35 14.68
C GLY A 292 22.24 -20.52 13.16
N LYS A 293 22.41 -21.76 12.69
CA LYS A 293 22.64 -22.11 11.26
C LYS A 293 21.50 -21.68 10.33
N LYS A 294 20.24 -21.82 10.77
CA LYS A 294 19.06 -21.50 9.92
C LYS A 294 18.94 -20.00 9.58
N GLY A 295 19.43 -19.10 10.44
CA GLY A 295 19.47 -17.66 10.16
C GLY A 295 20.76 -17.16 9.50
N GLU A 296 21.67 -18.07 9.11
CA GLU A 296 22.92 -17.70 8.45
C GLU A 296 22.69 -16.92 7.14
N LYS A 297 21.67 -17.28 6.35
CA LYS A 297 21.31 -16.54 5.12
C LYS A 297 20.94 -15.08 5.39
N TRP A 298 20.18 -14.84 6.47
CA TRP A 298 19.86 -13.48 6.90
C TRP A 298 21.11 -12.74 7.37
N ARG A 299 21.93 -13.38 8.21
CA ARG A 299 23.19 -12.77 8.64
C ARG A 299 24.07 -12.48 7.44
N LYS A 300 24.31 -13.41 6.50
CA LYS A 300 25.05 -13.20 5.25
C LYS A 300 24.53 -12.06 4.37
N GLY A 301 23.31 -11.56 4.59
CA GLY A 301 22.77 -10.41 3.86
C GLY A 301 22.07 -10.79 2.57
N THR A 302 21.60 -12.04 2.42
CA THR A 302 20.80 -12.51 1.26
C THR A 302 19.31 -12.58 1.57
N ARG A 303 18.94 -12.37 2.83
CA ARG A 303 17.55 -12.32 3.31
C ARG A 303 17.33 -11.08 4.16
N ALA A 304 16.10 -10.59 4.17
CA ALA A 304 15.64 -9.62 5.16
C ALA A 304 15.01 -10.34 6.36
N TRP A 305 15.08 -9.73 7.54
CA TRP A 305 14.32 -10.17 8.71
C TRP A 305 13.23 -9.15 9.01
N GLU A 306 12.02 -9.63 9.27
CA GLU A 306 10.88 -8.81 9.68
C GLU A 306 10.40 -9.30 11.04
N GLY A 307 10.20 -8.37 11.97
CA GLY A 307 9.79 -8.72 13.32
C GLY A 307 9.68 -7.49 14.21
N TRP A 308 9.32 -7.73 15.47
CA TRP A 308 9.15 -6.66 16.46
C TRP A 308 10.45 -6.33 17.18
N LEU A 309 10.67 -5.04 17.44
CA LEU A 309 11.70 -4.57 18.36
C LEU A 309 11.09 -4.09 19.68
N TYR A 310 11.91 -4.20 20.72
CA TYR A 310 11.59 -3.87 22.09
C TYR A 310 12.63 -2.91 22.65
N GLU A 311 12.26 -2.20 23.71
CA GLU A 311 13.26 -1.53 24.55
C GLU A 311 14.17 -2.58 25.17
N ARG A 312 15.40 -2.19 25.51
CA ARG A 312 16.38 -3.10 26.10
C ARG A 312 15.80 -3.74 27.36
N ASP A 313 15.90 -5.07 27.46
CA ASP A 313 15.38 -5.88 28.58
C ASP A 313 13.88 -5.64 28.85
N GLY A 314 13.14 -5.14 27.84
CA GLY A 314 11.74 -4.74 27.93
C GLY A 314 10.77 -5.74 27.31
N TRP A 315 11.24 -6.90 26.83
CA TRP A 315 10.34 -7.95 26.35
C TRP A 315 9.57 -8.60 27.51
N PRO A 316 8.25 -8.85 27.39
CA PRO A 316 7.35 -8.53 26.26
C PRO A 316 6.64 -7.16 26.38
N GLN A 317 6.77 -6.45 27.50
CA GLN A 317 5.92 -5.30 27.84
C GLN A 317 6.23 -4.01 27.05
N LYS A 318 7.49 -3.73 26.73
CA LYS A 318 7.93 -2.47 26.11
C LYS A 318 8.18 -2.63 24.62
N SER A 319 7.13 -2.98 23.87
CA SER A 319 7.18 -3.08 22.41
C SER A 319 7.27 -1.70 21.76
N ILE A 320 8.14 -1.57 20.75
CA ILE A 320 8.35 -0.31 20.03
C ILE A 320 7.55 -0.31 18.71
N ALA A 321 7.94 -1.20 17.78
CA ALA A 321 7.34 -1.30 16.46
C ALA A 321 7.80 -2.56 15.71
N PRO A 322 7.05 -2.98 14.68
CA PRO A 322 7.57 -3.90 13.66
C PRO A 322 8.63 -3.18 12.81
N VAL A 323 9.72 -3.88 12.51
CA VAL A 323 10.84 -3.40 11.71
C VAL A 323 11.26 -4.43 10.68
N THR A 324 11.99 -3.96 9.66
CA THR A 324 12.75 -4.80 8.74
C THR A 324 14.25 -4.57 8.97
N VAL A 325 15.00 -5.63 9.24
CA VAL A 325 16.46 -5.59 9.40
C VAL A 325 17.14 -6.25 8.21
N ILE A 326 18.03 -5.53 7.55
CA ILE A 326 18.73 -5.96 6.35
C ILE A 326 20.24 -5.84 6.59
N TRP A 327 20.96 -6.94 6.45
CA TRP A 327 22.42 -6.95 6.53
C TRP A 327 23.06 -6.62 5.18
N HIS A 328 24.20 -5.94 5.22
CA HIS A 328 25.07 -5.81 4.06
C HIS A 328 25.67 -7.18 3.73
N ALA A 329 25.57 -7.58 2.46
CA ALA A 329 26.21 -8.81 1.99
C ALA A 329 27.73 -8.71 2.18
N GLY A 330 28.35 -9.79 2.69
CA GLY A 330 29.80 -9.87 2.77
C GLY A 330 30.39 -9.91 1.37
N SER A 331 31.53 -9.26 1.12
CA SER A 331 32.32 -9.57 -0.06
C SER A 331 32.95 -10.94 0.17
N ASN A 332 32.70 -11.93 -0.69
CA ASN A 332 33.47 -13.17 -0.67
C ASN A 332 34.94 -12.79 -0.92
N SER A 333 35.76 -12.79 0.12
CA SER A 333 37.19 -12.50 0.04
C SER A 333 37.97 -13.74 -0.37
N GLU A 334 37.53 -14.45 -1.41
CA GLU A 334 38.25 -15.60 -1.97
C GLU A 334 39.00 -15.23 -3.27
N ASP A 335 38.69 -14.09 -3.89
CA ASP A 335 39.40 -13.58 -5.08
C ASP A 335 40.41 -12.48 -4.73
N VAL A 336 41.33 -12.75 -3.78
CA VAL A 336 42.57 -11.95 -3.69
C VAL A 336 43.62 -12.68 -4.51
N GLU A 337 43.65 -12.40 -5.81
CA GLU A 337 44.82 -12.66 -6.64
C GLU A 337 46.06 -12.10 -5.93
N MET A 338 47.12 -12.91 -5.84
CA MET A 338 48.41 -12.50 -5.30
C MET A 338 48.89 -11.22 -5.99
N LYS A 339 48.78 -10.08 -5.31
CA LYS A 339 49.53 -8.88 -5.63
C LYS A 339 50.47 -8.57 -4.48
N ASP A 340 51.72 -8.93 -4.72
CA ASP A 340 52.98 -8.43 -4.18
C ASP A 340 53.03 -8.11 -2.68
N ALA A 341 53.77 -8.97 -1.98
CA ALA A 341 54.19 -8.85 -0.60
C ALA A 341 55.17 -7.67 -0.40
N SER A 342 54.67 -6.44 -0.31
CA SER A 342 55.42 -5.32 0.28
C SER A 342 54.53 -4.14 0.70
N ALA A 343 53.55 -4.39 1.55
CA ALA A 343 52.97 -3.35 2.40
C ALA A 343 52.43 -3.99 3.67
N THR A 344 52.90 -3.53 4.83
CA THR A 344 52.46 -3.96 6.16
C THR A 344 50.98 -3.61 6.34
N ALA A 345 50.09 -4.49 5.86
CA ALA A 345 48.65 -4.34 5.94
C ALA A 345 48.22 -4.58 7.39
N GLN A 346 48.08 -3.50 8.16
CA GLN A 346 47.32 -3.54 9.40
C GLN A 346 45.95 -4.17 9.11
N ASN A 347 45.70 -5.36 9.66
CA ASN A 347 44.43 -6.09 9.61
C ASN A 347 43.28 -5.16 10.02
N LYS A 348 42.68 -4.47 9.05
CA LYS A 348 41.59 -3.53 9.27
C LYS A 348 40.35 -4.38 9.54
N LYS A 349 40.10 -4.68 10.83
CA LYS A 349 38.96 -5.47 11.31
C LYS A 349 37.71 -5.12 10.51
N GLU A 350 37.15 -6.11 9.83
CA GLU A 350 36.07 -5.95 8.87
C GLU A 350 34.84 -5.34 9.56
N ARG A 351 34.41 -4.17 9.10
CA ARG A 351 33.25 -3.45 9.66
C ARG A 351 32.02 -3.79 8.85
N ARG A 352 31.03 -4.36 9.52
CA ARG A 352 29.77 -4.79 8.92
C ARG A 352 28.72 -3.69 9.00
N LYS A 353 27.93 -3.57 7.94
CA LYS A 353 26.83 -2.59 7.85
C LYS A 353 25.47 -3.29 7.92
N ALA A 354 24.48 -2.63 8.51
CA ALA A 354 23.10 -3.09 8.53
C ALA A 354 22.12 -1.91 8.44
N PHE A 355 20.92 -2.17 7.91
CA PHE A 355 19.82 -1.23 7.91
C PHE A 355 18.70 -1.73 8.81
N ILE A 356 18.15 -0.83 9.63
CA ILE A 356 16.89 -1.02 10.34
C ILE A 356 15.86 -0.08 9.73
N ARG A 357 14.77 -0.65 9.20
CA ARG A 357 13.65 0.11 8.64
C ARG A 357 12.48 0.06 9.59
N VAL A 358 11.94 1.22 9.94
CA VAL A 358 10.85 1.38 10.90
C VAL A 358 9.84 2.40 10.42
N HIS A 359 8.59 2.23 10.83
CA HIS A 359 7.55 3.21 10.61
C HIS A 359 7.87 4.54 11.33
N PRO A 360 7.63 5.72 10.71
CA PRO A 360 8.11 7.00 11.25
C PRO A 360 7.47 7.43 12.58
N SER A 361 6.30 6.89 12.95
CA SER A 361 5.70 7.15 14.28
C SER A 361 6.56 6.63 15.43
N ALA A 362 7.23 5.49 15.25
CA ALA A 362 8.09 4.88 16.27
C ALA A 362 9.57 5.24 16.11
N PHE A 363 9.92 5.96 15.04
CA PHE A 363 11.32 6.25 14.72
C PHE A 363 12.06 6.97 15.85
N LEU A 364 11.47 7.98 16.49
CA LEU A 364 12.17 8.74 17.54
C LEU A 364 12.44 7.89 18.78
N GLN A 365 11.48 7.03 19.16
CA GLN A 365 11.65 6.10 20.28
C GLN A 365 12.77 5.09 19.95
N LEU A 366 12.68 4.44 18.78
CA LEU A 366 13.69 3.48 18.35
C LEU A 366 15.08 4.12 18.21
N TRP A 367 15.16 5.34 17.66
CA TRP A 367 16.43 6.06 17.49
C TRP A 367 17.14 6.28 18.82
N ASN A 368 16.40 6.72 19.85
CA ASN A 368 16.98 6.95 21.17
C ASN A 368 17.46 5.65 21.82
N GLU A 369 16.69 4.57 21.72
CA GLU A 369 17.08 3.25 22.24
C GLU A 369 18.28 2.67 21.50
N VAL A 370 18.31 2.76 20.17
CA VAL A 370 19.45 2.33 19.35
C VAL A 370 20.72 3.10 19.75
N LEU A 371 20.64 4.41 19.97
CA LEU A 371 21.79 5.21 20.42
C LEU A 371 22.27 4.81 21.83
N LYS A 372 21.34 4.52 22.74
CA LYS A 372 21.66 4.07 24.10
C LYS A 372 22.39 2.72 24.05
N VAL A 373 21.83 1.73 23.35
CA VAL A 373 22.40 0.39 23.22
C VAL A 373 23.72 0.41 22.44
N ALA A 374 23.83 1.21 21.38
CA ALA A 374 25.04 1.31 20.56
C ALA A 374 26.27 1.81 21.34
N LYS A 375 26.07 2.72 22.30
CA LYS A 375 27.14 3.21 23.19
C LYS A 375 27.60 2.15 24.21
N MET A 376 26.73 1.21 24.56
CA MET A 376 27.02 0.15 25.52
C MET A 376 27.82 -1.01 24.91
N GLN A 377 27.76 -1.18 23.58
CA GLN A 377 28.54 -2.21 22.89
C GLN A 377 30.04 -1.86 22.87
N ARG A 378 30.89 -2.88 23.03
CA ARG A 378 32.34 -2.77 22.90
C ARG A 378 32.84 -3.74 21.83
N PRO A 379 33.46 -3.29 20.71
CA PRO A 379 33.58 -1.91 20.22
C PRO A 379 32.23 -1.22 19.97
N THR A 380 32.21 0.11 19.96
CA THR A 380 30.99 0.91 19.78
C THR A 380 30.46 0.81 18.35
N VAL A 381 29.14 0.74 18.22
CA VAL A 381 28.46 0.70 16.91
C VAL A 381 28.16 2.12 16.47
N THR A 382 28.57 2.48 15.25
CA THR A 382 28.24 3.79 14.67
C THR A 382 26.84 3.77 14.06
N VAL A 383 26.06 4.82 14.32
CA VAL A 383 24.65 4.92 13.91
C VAL A 383 24.46 6.15 13.01
N GLU A 384 23.76 5.99 11.88
CA GLU A 384 23.47 7.06 10.92
C GLU A 384 21.96 7.15 10.62
N ASP A 385 21.39 8.36 10.62
CA ASP A 385 20.03 8.61 10.15
C ASP A 385 20.01 8.66 8.61
N LEU A 386 19.21 7.81 7.96
CA LEU A 386 19.11 7.69 6.50
C LEU A 386 17.71 8.04 5.96
N ARG A 387 16.82 8.63 6.79
CA ARG A 387 15.43 8.97 6.42
C ARG A 387 15.28 9.76 5.12
N PHE A 388 16.23 10.63 4.82
CA PHE A 388 16.18 11.51 3.65
C PHE A 388 17.20 11.14 2.56
N GLU A 389 17.93 10.05 2.74
CA GLU A 389 18.90 9.53 1.76
C GLU A 389 18.36 8.33 1.00
N ILE A 390 17.60 7.45 1.66
CA ILE A 390 17.01 6.25 1.08
C ILE A 390 15.50 6.46 1.01
N GLY A 391 14.93 6.33 -0.17
CA GLY A 391 13.49 6.26 -0.37
C GLY A 391 13.07 4.82 -0.70
N SER A 392 11.77 4.58 -0.66
CA SER A 392 11.23 3.26 -0.94
C SER A 392 9.89 3.27 -1.66
N ILE A 393 9.70 2.27 -2.52
CA ILE A 393 8.48 2.02 -3.26
C ILE A 393 8.00 0.63 -2.89
N GLU A 394 6.74 0.49 -2.48
CA GLU A 394 6.09 -0.80 -2.30
C GLU A 394 5.14 -1.05 -3.47
N ILE A 395 5.07 -2.29 -3.95
CA ILE A 395 4.13 -2.71 -5.00
C ILE A 395 3.61 -4.11 -4.70
N THR A 396 2.30 -4.28 -4.84
CA THR A 396 1.56 -5.49 -4.49
C THR A 396 0.63 -5.87 -5.64
N GLY A 397 0.46 -7.18 -5.83
CA GLY A 397 -0.50 -7.78 -6.76
C GLY A 397 0.15 -8.58 -7.89
N PRO A 398 -0.64 -9.32 -8.69
CA PRO A 398 -0.12 -10.27 -9.66
C PRO A 398 0.78 -9.67 -10.76
N GLY A 399 0.59 -8.41 -11.11
CA GLY A 399 1.39 -7.68 -12.08
C GLY A 399 2.57 -6.90 -11.48
N ALA A 400 2.88 -7.10 -10.19
CA ALA A 400 3.90 -6.32 -9.49
C ALA A 400 5.31 -6.60 -10.04
N THR A 401 5.68 -7.88 -10.17
CA THR A 401 7.00 -8.29 -10.69
C THR A 401 7.17 -7.85 -12.14
N GLU A 402 6.14 -8.03 -12.98
CA GLU A 402 6.12 -7.57 -14.37
C GLU A 402 6.37 -6.05 -14.48
N ALA A 403 5.65 -5.25 -13.69
CA ALA A 403 5.79 -3.79 -13.70
C ALA A 403 7.16 -3.32 -13.20
N LEU A 404 7.73 -4.00 -12.20
CA LEU A 404 9.08 -3.71 -11.72
C LEU A 404 10.13 -4.11 -12.74
N ALA A 405 10.03 -5.29 -13.35
CA ALA A 405 10.95 -5.73 -14.39
C ALA A 405 10.95 -4.76 -15.59
N GLY A 406 9.78 -4.21 -15.95
CA GLY A 406 9.67 -3.20 -17.02
C GLY A 406 10.25 -1.83 -16.66
N ALA A 407 10.32 -1.52 -15.36
CA ALA A 407 10.82 -0.24 -14.86
C ALA A 407 12.31 -0.27 -14.48
N LEU A 408 12.82 -1.41 -13.99
CA LEU A 408 14.18 -1.59 -13.48
C LEU A 408 15.03 -2.33 -14.51
N TRP A 409 15.96 -1.60 -15.13
CA TRP A 409 16.84 -2.09 -16.18
C TRP A 409 18.26 -2.27 -15.65
N PRO A 410 18.70 -3.50 -15.32
CA PRO A 410 20.03 -3.76 -14.77
C PRO A 410 21.15 -3.34 -15.73
N LEU A 411 22.28 -2.86 -15.20
CA LEU A 411 23.42 -2.33 -15.99
C LEU A 411 24.45 -3.38 -16.45
N ALA A 412 24.36 -4.64 -16.01
CA ALA A 412 25.35 -5.67 -16.33
C ALA A 412 25.41 -5.97 -17.84
N LYS A 413 26.61 -5.84 -18.44
CA LYS A 413 26.88 -6.06 -19.88
C LYS A 413 26.97 -7.54 -20.24
N GLU A 414 27.41 -8.38 -19.32
CA GLU A 414 27.46 -9.84 -19.44
C GLU A 414 26.76 -10.42 -18.21
N THR A 415 25.51 -10.87 -18.36
CA THR A 415 24.78 -11.47 -17.24
C THR A 415 25.23 -12.90 -17.08
N VAL A 416 26.12 -13.15 -16.12
CA VAL A 416 26.28 -14.48 -15.53
C VAL A 416 24.89 -14.93 -15.10
N GLU A 417 24.45 -16.10 -15.58
CA GLU A 417 23.06 -16.53 -15.45
C GLU A 417 22.57 -16.57 -13.99
N ASP A 418 23.48 -16.92 -13.07
CA ASP A 418 23.23 -17.02 -11.64
C ASP A 418 23.42 -15.70 -10.86
N SER A 419 23.75 -14.60 -11.53
CA SER A 419 23.88 -13.29 -10.87
C SER A 419 22.52 -12.75 -10.40
N PRO A 420 22.47 -11.80 -9.45
CA PRO A 420 21.22 -11.14 -9.06
C PRO A 420 20.48 -10.49 -10.25
N GLU A 421 21.21 -9.93 -11.22
CA GLU A 421 20.66 -9.35 -12.44
C GLU A 421 20.10 -10.41 -13.40
N GLY A 422 20.80 -11.54 -13.54
CA GLY A 422 20.33 -12.69 -14.32
C GLY A 422 19.05 -13.28 -13.73
N THR A 423 19.06 -13.52 -12.41
CA THR A 423 17.90 -13.94 -11.63
C THR A 423 16.74 -12.95 -11.78
N TRP A 424 16.99 -11.63 -11.70
CA TRP A 424 15.93 -10.62 -11.86
C TRP A 424 15.22 -10.69 -13.22
N LYS A 425 15.95 -10.94 -14.31
CA LYS A 425 15.37 -11.06 -15.65
C LYS A 425 14.46 -12.28 -15.79
N THR A 426 14.78 -13.40 -15.11
CA THR A 426 13.95 -14.62 -15.18
C THR A 426 12.66 -14.50 -14.37
N LEU A 427 12.62 -13.66 -13.33
CA LEU A 427 11.46 -13.49 -12.45
C LEU A 427 10.28 -12.71 -13.04
N GLY A 428 10.43 -12.09 -14.21
CA GLY A 428 9.37 -11.29 -14.84
C GLY A 428 7.97 -11.94 -14.91
N PRO A 429 7.84 -13.24 -15.23
CA PRO A 429 6.56 -13.95 -15.30
C PRO A 429 5.92 -14.28 -13.93
N VAL A 430 6.60 -14.05 -12.80
CA VAL A 430 6.10 -14.43 -11.47
C VAL A 430 4.91 -13.58 -11.08
N THR A 431 3.73 -14.21 -11.03
CA THR A 431 2.48 -13.57 -10.64
C THR A 431 2.21 -13.67 -9.14
N ASN A 432 2.48 -14.82 -8.51
CA ASN A 432 2.30 -14.99 -7.08
C ASN A 432 3.63 -14.76 -6.35
N LEU A 433 3.75 -13.67 -5.59
CA LEU A 433 4.98 -13.39 -4.85
C LEU A 433 5.23 -14.38 -3.69
N ASN A 434 4.18 -15.05 -3.20
CA ASN A 434 4.32 -16.01 -2.10
C ASN A 434 5.10 -17.27 -2.51
N THR A 435 5.24 -17.55 -3.81
CA THR A 435 6.04 -18.67 -4.31
C THR A 435 7.55 -18.40 -4.24
N LEU A 436 7.96 -17.13 -4.09
CA LEU A 436 9.36 -16.79 -3.89
C LEU A 436 9.81 -17.17 -2.47
N PRO A 437 11.09 -17.48 -2.25
CA PRO A 437 11.63 -17.71 -0.91
C PRO A 437 11.33 -16.54 0.03
N ASN A 438 11.02 -16.84 1.30
CA ASN A 438 10.61 -15.81 2.25
C ASN A 438 11.70 -14.74 2.43
N ASN A 439 11.33 -13.47 2.35
CA ASN A 439 12.21 -12.31 2.55
C ASN A 439 13.48 -12.35 1.68
N CYS A 440 13.39 -12.85 0.45
CA CYS A 440 14.52 -12.88 -0.48
C CYS A 440 14.99 -11.47 -0.84
N LEU A 441 16.31 -11.23 -0.81
CA LEU A 441 16.94 -9.96 -1.14
C LEU A 441 17.61 -10.05 -2.51
N LEU A 442 17.48 -9.01 -3.34
CA LEU A 442 18.22 -8.84 -4.60
C LEU A 442 18.78 -7.42 -4.64
N GLY A 443 20.09 -7.29 -4.76
CA GLY A 443 20.77 -5.99 -4.87
C GLY A 443 21.57 -5.89 -6.16
N PHE A 444 21.31 -4.87 -6.97
CA PHE A 444 22.01 -4.60 -8.22
C PHE A 444 21.85 -3.13 -8.66
N ASP A 445 22.68 -2.70 -9.62
CA ASP A 445 22.62 -1.35 -10.19
C ASP A 445 21.73 -1.29 -11.43
N ILE A 446 20.90 -0.25 -11.51
CA ILE A 446 20.01 0.02 -12.66
C ILE A 446 20.40 1.27 -13.43
N SER A 447 20.05 1.30 -14.71
CA SER A 447 20.06 2.50 -15.54
C SER A 447 18.90 3.45 -15.20
N ASP A 448 18.99 4.72 -15.59
CA ASP A 448 17.90 5.69 -15.39
C ASP A 448 16.63 5.25 -16.14
N PRO A 449 15.53 4.91 -15.44
CA PRO A 449 14.30 4.41 -16.07
C PRO A 449 13.66 5.41 -17.04
N ARG A 450 14.01 6.70 -16.92
CA ARG A 450 13.50 7.74 -17.82
C ARG A 450 14.06 7.58 -19.23
N LEU A 451 15.20 6.91 -19.44
CA LEU A 451 15.71 6.61 -20.79
C LEU A 451 14.78 5.64 -21.52
N HIS A 452 14.22 4.67 -20.78
CA HIS A 452 13.30 3.64 -21.27
C HIS A 452 11.81 4.04 -21.22
N HIS A 453 11.50 5.33 -21.09
CA HIS A 453 10.11 5.82 -21.04
C HIS A 453 9.59 6.28 -22.42
N PRO A 454 8.36 5.94 -22.84
CA PRO A 454 7.37 5.15 -22.11
C PRO A 454 7.74 3.67 -22.06
N PRO A 455 7.57 3.02 -20.90
CA PRO A 455 7.84 1.59 -20.78
C PRO A 455 6.90 0.79 -21.68
N ARG A 456 7.39 -0.36 -22.14
CA ARG A 456 6.64 -1.29 -22.99
C ARG A 456 6.38 -2.56 -22.20
N THR A 457 5.26 -3.22 -22.49
CA THR A 457 4.96 -4.56 -21.99
C THR A 457 6.11 -5.49 -22.33
N ILE A 458 6.67 -6.16 -21.32
CA ILE A 458 7.68 -7.19 -21.55
C ILE A 458 6.97 -8.41 -22.18
N SER A 459 7.56 -8.94 -23.24
CA SER A 459 7.16 -10.25 -23.78
C SER A 459 7.98 -11.32 -23.08
N HIS A 460 7.33 -12.24 -22.41
CA HIS A 460 7.98 -13.39 -21.79
C HIS A 460 7.86 -14.60 -22.71
N PRO A 461 8.95 -15.36 -22.95
CA PRO A 461 8.85 -16.65 -23.63
C PRO A 461 8.01 -17.60 -22.76
N MET A 462 6.95 -18.16 -23.34
CA MET A 462 6.04 -19.11 -22.69
C MET A 462 6.47 -20.56 -22.93
N ASP A 463 7.73 -20.76 -23.32
CA ASP A 463 8.28 -22.06 -23.67
C ASP A 463 8.43 -22.95 -22.43
N LYS A 464 8.25 -24.27 -22.60
CA LYS A 464 8.43 -25.24 -21.52
C LYS A 464 9.80 -25.12 -20.85
N ALA A 465 10.85 -24.84 -21.63
CA ALA A 465 12.21 -24.64 -21.13
C ALA A 465 12.38 -23.36 -20.27
N SER A 466 11.70 -22.26 -20.63
CA SER A 466 11.72 -21.04 -19.82
C SER A 466 10.94 -21.22 -18.52
N HIS A 467 9.84 -21.98 -18.57
CA HIS A 467 9.08 -22.32 -17.38
C HIS A 467 9.87 -23.23 -16.42
N SER A 468 10.53 -24.28 -16.93
CA SER A 468 11.38 -25.15 -16.10
C SER A 468 12.55 -24.39 -15.49
N ARG A 469 13.18 -23.48 -16.24
CA ARG A 469 14.23 -22.60 -15.73
C ARG A 469 13.73 -21.68 -14.61
N LEU A 470 12.54 -21.09 -14.75
CA LEU A 470 11.95 -20.27 -13.69
C LEU A 470 11.72 -21.08 -12.41
N LEU A 471 11.17 -22.30 -12.53
CA LEU A 471 10.96 -23.19 -11.39
C LEU A 471 12.28 -23.57 -10.71
N GLN A 472 13.33 -23.87 -11.49
CA GLN A 472 14.66 -24.18 -10.98
C GLN A 472 15.27 -22.98 -10.23
N VAL A 473 15.14 -21.76 -10.76
CA VAL A 473 15.60 -20.52 -10.09
C VAL A 473 14.84 -20.30 -8.78
N MET A 474 13.53 -20.54 -8.75
CA MET A 474 12.72 -20.37 -7.54
C MET A 474 13.05 -21.41 -6.46
N ALA A 475 13.38 -22.64 -6.86
CA ALA A 475 13.77 -23.71 -5.93
C ALA A 475 15.19 -23.54 -5.38
N ASN A 476 16.17 -23.27 -6.25
CA ASN A 476 17.58 -23.18 -5.86
C ASN A 476 17.98 -21.80 -5.33
N TRP A 477 17.30 -20.76 -5.77
CA TRP A 477 17.56 -19.35 -5.48
C TRP A 477 19.04 -18.95 -5.53
N PRO A 478 19.65 -18.86 -6.74
CA PRO A 478 21.10 -18.66 -6.93
C PRO A 478 21.66 -17.41 -6.22
N ALA A 479 20.85 -16.36 -6.10
CA ALA A 479 21.19 -15.15 -5.37
C ALA A 479 21.59 -15.38 -3.89
N ASP A 480 21.31 -16.54 -3.30
CA ASP A 480 21.83 -16.89 -1.96
C ASP A 480 23.35 -17.05 -1.93
N ARG A 481 23.97 -17.36 -3.07
CA ARG A 481 25.41 -17.62 -3.20
C ARG A 481 26.12 -16.49 -3.94
N THR A 482 25.45 -15.86 -4.90
CA THR A 482 26.05 -14.89 -5.83
C THR A 482 25.78 -13.43 -5.47
N GLN A 483 24.94 -13.14 -4.47
CA GLN A 483 24.61 -11.77 -4.09
C GLN A 483 25.84 -11.03 -3.55
N SER A 484 26.28 -10.01 -4.29
CA SER A 484 27.39 -9.14 -3.90
C SER A 484 26.93 -8.01 -2.99
N ALA A 485 27.93 -7.33 -2.40
CA ALA A 485 27.77 -6.13 -1.58
C ALA A 485 26.97 -5.04 -2.33
N ALA A 486 25.72 -4.80 -1.91
CA ALA A 486 24.85 -3.83 -2.56
C ALA A 486 25.39 -2.39 -2.36
N ALA A 487 25.70 -1.71 -3.46
CA ALA A 487 26.24 -0.36 -3.47
C ALA A 487 25.35 0.69 -2.77
N LEU A 488 24.09 0.37 -2.46
CA LEU A 488 23.17 1.21 -1.70
C LEU A 488 23.67 1.48 -0.27
N PHE A 489 24.42 0.56 0.34
CA PHE A 489 24.97 0.75 1.69
C PHE A 489 26.09 1.80 1.74
N ASP A 490 26.72 2.09 0.60
CA ASP A 490 27.78 3.07 0.52
C ASP A 490 27.25 4.46 0.21
N ARG A 491 27.58 5.39 1.11
CA ARG A 491 27.18 6.80 1.01
C ARG A 491 27.67 7.45 -0.29
N THR A 492 28.91 7.16 -0.70
CA THR A 492 29.51 7.73 -1.92
C THR A 492 28.69 7.36 -3.14
N ASN A 493 28.30 6.09 -3.26
CA ASN A 493 27.49 5.58 -4.38
C ASN A 493 26.07 6.18 -4.37
N ARG A 494 25.43 6.29 -3.19
CA ARG A 494 24.12 6.96 -3.05
C ARG A 494 24.15 8.42 -3.52
N LEU A 495 25.18 9.16 -3.11
CA LEU A 495 25.35 10.57 -3.45
C LEU A 495 25.74 10.75 -4.92
N ALA A 496 26.61 9.88 -5.46
CA ALA A 496 27.00 9.87 -6.85
C ALA A 496 25.77 9.69 -7.74
N ALA A 497 24.98 8.64 -7.52
CA ALA A 497 23.72 8.38 -8.23
C ALA A 497 22.77 9.58 -8.20
N SER A 498 22.65 10.22 -7.04
CA SER A 498 21.76 11.38 -6.84
C SER A 498 22.25 12.66 -7.53
N ARG A 499 23.55 12.82 -7.74
CA ARG A 499 24.18 14.01 -8.35
C ARG A 499 24.31 13.88 -9.87
N SER A 500 24.52 12.67 -10.38
CA SER A 500 24.68 12.40 -11.82
C SER A 500 23.36 12.33 -12.60
N LEU A 501 22.20 12.39 -11.94
CA LEU A 501 20.89 12.39 -12.61
C LEU A 501 20.75 13.54 -13.62
N PRO A 502 20.56 13.26 -14.92
CA PRO A 502 20.42 14.29 -15.93
C PRO A 502 19.06 15.00 -15.84
N SER A 503 19.03 16.23 -16.37
CA SER A 503 17.80 17.01 -16.48
C SER A 503 16.81 16.35 -17.46
N GLN A 504 15.50 16.53 -17.23
CA GLN A 504 14.47 15.99 -18.11
C GLN A 504 14.61 16.51 -19.56
N LYS A 505 15.10 17.74 -19.74
CA LYS A 505 15.35 18.34 -21.06
C LYS A 505 16.46 17.59 -21.81
N SER A 506 17.54 17.21 -21.12
CA SER A 506 18.64 16.42 -21.68
C SER A 506 18.16 15.03 -22.15
N ILE A 507 17.38 14.35 -21.32
CA ILE A 507 16.78 13.04 -21.65
C ILE A 507 15.86 13.16 -22.87
N ASN A 508 14.99 14.17 -22.90
CA ASN A 508 14.09 14.37 -24.02
C ASN A 508 14.85 14.63 -25.32
N ARG A 509 15.97 15.39 -25.28
CA ARG A 509 16.85 15.60 -26.43
C ARG A 509 17.45 14.28 -26.93
N ARG A 510 17.92 13.41 -26.03
CA ARG A 510 18.43 12.08 -26.40
C ARG A 510 17.35 11.23 -27.07
N LYS A 511 16.13 11.24 -26.54
CA LYS A 511 14.98 10.52 -27.13
C LYS A 511 14.59 11.03 -28.51
N THR A 512 14.72 12.34 -28.76
CA THR A 512 14.43 12.90 -30.10
C THR A 512 15.49 12.55 -31.13
N LEU A 513 16.73 12.24 -30.69
CA LEU A 513 17.82 11.82 -31.57
C LEU A 513 17.84 10.30 -31.81
N ALA A 514 17.20 9.52 -30.95
CA ALA A 514 17.07 8.07 -31.12
C ALA A 514 16.12 7.72 -32.28
N ILE A 515 16.35 6.57 -32.88
CA ILE A 515 15.52 6.03 -33.97
C ILE A 515 14.07 5.85 -33.45
N PRO A 516 13.04 6.24 -34.22
CA PRO A 516 11.66 6.02 -33.81
C PRO A 516 11.40 4.54 -33.48
N GLY A 517 11.05 4.25 -32.22
CA GLY A 517 10.80 2.89 -31.76
C GLY A 517 11.98 2.22 -31.04
N SER A 518 13.18 2.81 -31.01
CA SER A 518 14.27 2.35 -30.14
C SER A 518 14.41 3.20 -28.87
N TYR A 519 15.16 2.70 -27.89
CA TYR A 519 15.58 3.47 -26.72
C TYR A 519 16.95 4.11 -26.98
N PRO A 520 17.27 5.26 -26.35
CA PRO A 520 18.61 5.84 -26.44
C PRO A 520 19.66 4.88 -25.88
N GLU A 521 20.81 4.78 -26.55
CA GLU A 521 21.95 3.98 -26.08
C GLU A 521 22.52 4.52 -24.76
N ALA A 522 22.99 3.60 -23.92
CA ALA A 522 23.62 3.91 -22.63
C ALA A 522 25.00 4.54 -22.84
N ARG A 523 25.32 5.56 -22.03
CA ARG A 523 26.62 6.24 -22.05
C ARG A 523 27.39 5.95 -20.76
N PRO A 524 28.74 5.99 -20.76
CA PRO A 524 29.53 5.86 -19.54
C PRO A 524 29.23 6.96 -18.49
N THR A 525 28.74 8.11 -18.94
CA THR A 525 28.34 9.24 -18.09
C THR A 525 26.95 9.09 -17.47
N ASP A 526 26.19 8.04 -17.83
CA ASP A 526 24.86 7.81 -17.28
C ASP A 526 24.92 7.38 -15.80
N PRO A 527 23.94 7.79 -14.98
CA PRO A 527 23.93 7.47 -13.56
C PRO A 527 23.74 5.96 -13.34
N LYS A 528 24.62 5.35 -12.55
CA LYS A 528 24.42 4.02 -11.96
C LYS A 528 23.58 4.18 -10.69
N ILE A 529 22.36 3.67 -10.69
CA ILE A 529 21.44 3.81 -9.55
C ILE A 529 21.44 2.50 -8.77
N PRO A 530 21.98 2.47 -7.54
CA PRO A 530 21.94 1.26 -6.72
C PRO A 530 20.54 1.00 -6.21
N VAL A 531 20.07 -0.24 -6.37
CA VAL A 531 18.74 -0.68 -5.93
C VAL A 531 18.87 -1.92 -5.06
N LEU A 532 18.05 -1.98 -4.02
CA LEU A 532 17.88 -3.16 -3.18
C LEU A 532 16.41 -3.53 -3.13
N LEU A 533 16.08 -4.75 -3.54
CA LEU A 533 14.72 -5.29 -3.56
C LEU A 533 14.60 -6.39 -2.52
N TYR A 534 13.46 -6.43 -1.84
CA TYR A 534 13.06 -7.63 -1.10
C TYR A 534 11.58 -7.93 -1.29
N ALA A 535 11.24 -9.22 -1.33
CA ALA A 535 9.87 -9.69 -1.36
C ALA A 535 9.45 -10.14 0.04
N SER A 536 8.47 -9.46 0.61
CA SER A 536 7.87 -9.83 1.90
C SER A 536 6.59 -10.61 1.67
N ARG A 537 6.41 -11.68 2.44
CA ARG A 537 5.15 -12.42 2.47
C ARG A 537 4.20 -11.72 3.43
N GLY A 538 3.00 -11.37 2.98
CA GLY A 538 1.95 -10.94 3.89
C GLY A 538 1.46 -12.13 4.72
N ALA A 539 1.00 -11.91 5.95
CA ALA A 539 0.37 -12.97 6.76
C ALA A 539 -0.99 -13.44 6.20
N GLY A 540 -1.54 -12.74 5.19
CA GLY A 540 -2.78 -13.13 4.49
C GLY A 540 -2.56 -14.01 3.25
N VAL A 541 -3.60 -14.76 2.89
CA VAL A 541 -3.59 -15.92 1.96
C VAL A 541 -3.21 -15.58 0.49
N SER A 542 -3.15 -14.32 0.06
CA SER A 542 -3.04 -14.03 -1.38
C SER A 542 -2.17 -12.85 -1.85
N THR A 543 -1.45 -12.14 -0.98
CA THR A 543 -0.68 -10.94 -1.43
C THR A 543 0.70 -10.82 -0.80
N GLY A 544 1.74 -11.23 -1.54
CA GLY A 544 3.12 -10.79 -1.26
C GLY A 544 3.35 -9.37 -1.76
N THR A 545 4.37 -8.69 -1.22
CA THR A 545 4.72 -7.31 -1.58
C THR A 545 6.19 -7.20 -1.92
N TRP A 546 6.51 -6.53 -3.03
CA TRP A 546 7.88 -6.11 -3.33
C TRP A 546 8.15 -4.75 -2.70
N THR A 547 9.25 -4.63 -1.97
CA THR A 547 9.77 -3.35 -1.49
C THR A 547 11.08 -3.04 -2.20
N VAL A 548 11.12 -1.89 -2.87
CA VAL A 548 12.30 -1.40 -3.60
C VAL A 548 12.91 -0.25 -2.82
N LEU A 549 14.17 -0.37 -2.45
CA LEU A 549 14.97 0.67 -1.80
C LEU A 549 15.94 1.27 -2.80
N LEU A 550 16.01 2.61 -2.82
CA LEU A 550 16.90 3.33 -3.71
C LEU A 550 17.20 4.74 -3.17
N PRO A 551 18.20 5.45 -3.71
CA PRO A 551 18.48 6.82 -3.29
C PRO A 551 17.27 7.75 -3.46
N TRP A 552 17.02 8.63 -2.47
CA TRP A 552 15.83 9.47 -2.35
C TRP A 552 15.47 10.24 -3.64
N LYS A 553 16.47 10.83 -4.32
CA LYS A 553 16.23 11.58 -5.56
C LYS A 553 15.85 10.69 -6.76
N CYS A 554 16.30 9.44 -6.77
CA CYS A 554 16.05 8.47 -7.84
C CYS A 554 14.64 7.87 -7.80
N VAL A 555 13.92 8.02 -6.68
CA VAL A 555 12.53 7.52 -6.51
C VAL A 555 11.60 8.10 -7.56
N SER A 556 11.69 9.40 -7.85
CA SER A 556 10.77 10.08 -8.78
C SER A 556 10.87 9.57 -10.24
N PRO A 557 12.09 9.40 -10.81
CA PRO A 557 12.30 8.67 -12.06
C PRO A 557 11.68 7.26 -12.10
N VAL A 558 12.01 6.40 -11.11
CA VAL A 558 11.53 5.01 -11.04
C VAL A 558 10.01 4.95 -10.91
N TRP A 559 9.45 5.74 -9.98
CA TRP A 559 8.02 5.86 -9.74
C TRP A 559 7.25 6.23 -11.01
N SER A 560 7.76 7.19 -11.77
CA SER A 560 7.14 7.59 -13.02
C SER A 560 7.12 6.43 -14.02
N SER A 561 8.19 5.66 -14.13
CA SER A 561 8.22 4.48 -15.02
C SER A 561 7.16 3.46 -14.61
N ILE A 562 7.09 3.09 -13.33
CA ILE A 562 6.12 2.12 -12.79
C ILE A 562 4.67 2.56 -13.07
N MET A 563 4.32 3.82 -12.78
CA MET A 563 2.95 4.32 -12.94
C MET A 563 2.46 4.37 -14.40
N TYR A 564 3.38 4.44 -15.37
CA TYR A 564 3.04 4.44 -16.80
C TYR A 564 3.24 3.07 -17.45
N TYR A 565 3.68 2.05 -16.70
CA TYR A 565 3.85 0.70 -17.20
C TYR A 565 2.49 0.11 -17.62
N PRO A 566 2.35 -0.29 -18.91
CA PRO A 566 1.18 -1.03 -19.36
C PRO A 566 1.33 -2.50 -18.93
N LEU A 567 0.42 -2.99 -18.10
CA LEU A 567 0.44 -4.39 -17.66
C LEU A 567 0.01 -5.30 -18.81
N SER A 568 0.59 -6.50 -18.91
CA SER A 568 0.14 -7.58 -19.83
C SER A 568 -1.33 -7.93 -19.60
N THR A 569 -1.73 -7.90 -18.33
CA THR A 569 -3.10 -8.02 -17.87
C THR A 569 -3.92 -6.74 -18.12
N GLY A 570 -3.45 -5.76 -18.88
CA GLY A 570 -4.23 -4.61 -19.28
C GLY A 570 -4.41 -3.55 -18.18
N GLY A 571 -4.52 -2.30 -18.64
CA GLY A 571 -4.45 -1.14 -17.76
C GLY A 571 -3.02 -0.86 -17.29
N ASN A 572 -2.90 0.03 -16.31
CA ASN A 572 -1.63 0.43 -15.71
C ASN A 572 -1.63 0.10 -14.23
N VAL A 573 -0.44 0.13 -13.62
CA VAL A 573 -0.28 0.07 -12.17
C VAL A 573 -1.12 1.18 -11.51
N ARG A 574 -1.91 0.81 -10.51
CA ARG A 574 -2.77 1.75 -9.79
C ARG A 574 -1.99 2.45 -8.68
N LEU A 575 -2.36 3.71 -8.45
CA LEU A 575 -1.85 4.51 -7.35
C LEU A 575 -2.51 4.08 -6.04
N GLY A 576 -1.72 3.68 -5.05
CA GLY A 576 -2.16 3.44 -3.69
C GLY A 576 -1.92 4.65 -2.77
N GLY A 577 -2.90 4.98 -1.93
CA GLY A 577 -2.75 5.88 -0.79
C GLY A 577 -2.71 5.13 0.55
N LEU A 578 -2.57 5.87 1.64
CA LEU A 578 -2.61 5.34 3.01
C LEU A 578 -3.90 4.55 3.29
N GLU A 579 -5.05 5.04 2.82
CA GLU A 579 -6.34 4.34 2.97
C GLU A 579 -6.37 3.01 2.24
N GLN A 580 -5.77 2.93 1.05
CA GLN A 580 -5.68 1.66 0.31
C GLN A 580 -4.71 0.68 0.96
N LYS A 581 -3.63 1.17 1.58
CA LYS A 581 -2.72 0.31 2.37
C LYS A 581 -3.45 -0.28 3.59
N ARG A 582 -4.23 0.55 4.30
CA ARG A 582 -5.10 0.11 5.40
C ARG A 582 -6.19 -0.86 4.93
N GLN A 583 -6.81 -0.59 3.79
CA GLN A 583 -7.81 -1.48 3.19
C GLN A 583 -7.21 -2.88 2.94
N LEU A 584 -6.04 -2.97 2.30
CA LEU A 584 -5.44 -4.26 1.99
C LEU A 584 -4.99 -5.03 3.23
N ALA A 585 -4.46 -4.33 4.24
CA ALA A 585 -4.14 -4.95 5.53
C ALA A 585 -5.41 -5.51 6.20
N PHE A 586 -6.49 -4.71 6.23
CA PHE A 586 -7.80 -5.13 6.75
C PHE A 586 -8.39 -6.32 5.98
N GLU A 587 -8.38 -6.30 4.65
CA GLU A 587 -8.90 -7.39 3.81
C GLU A 587 -8.08 -8.68 4.01
N ALA A 588 -6.77 -8.56 4.20
CA ALA A 588 -5.87 -9.64 4.58
C ALA A 588 -6.02 -10.08 6.05
N SER A 589 -6.86 -9.39 6.83
CA SER A 589 -7.05 -9.57 8.27
C SER A 589 -5.78 -9.43 9.10
N VAL A 590 -4.82 -8.64 8.62
CA VAL A 590 -3.56 -8.35 9.30
C VAL A 590 -3.65 -6.97 9.96
N PRO A 591 -3.28 -6.81 11.25
CA PRO A 591 -3.28 -5.53 11.92
C PRO A 591 -2.31 -4.54 11.26
N TRP A 592 -2.76 -3.31 11.04
CA TRP A 592 -1.99 -2.24 10.44
C TRP A 592 -1.33 -1.36 11.51
N PHE A 593 0.00 -1.29 11.49
CA PHE A 593 0.77 -0.40 12.37
C PHE A 593 0.75 1.06 11.85
N PRO A 594 0.54 2.08 12.71
CA PRO A 594 0.42 2.01 14.18
C PRO A 594 -1.01 1.84 14.71
N GLY A 595 -2.04 2.01 13.89
CA GLY A 595 -3.41 2.24 14.36
C GLY A 595 -4.09 1.05 15.06
N ASP A 596 -3.72 -0.17 14.70
CA ASP A 596 -4.31 -1.38 15.28
C ASP A 596 -3.54 -1.92 16.51
N PHE A 597 -2.51 -1.20 16.97
CA PHE A 597 -1.65 -1.61 18.09
C PHE A 597 -1.70 -0.61 19.26
N PRO A 598 -2.84 -0.51 19.97
CA PRO A 598 -3.05 0.49 21.03
C PRO A 598 -2.07 0.32 22.20
N GLY A 599 -1.54 -0.88 22.44
CA GLY A 599 -0.52 -1.14 23.48
C GLY A 599 0.89 -0.66 23.15
N THR A 600 1.07 0.12 22.07
CA THR A 600 2.35 0.74 21.71
C THR A 600 2.25 2.26 21.85
N LYS A 601 3.36 2.94 22.15
CA LYS A 601 3.40 4.42 22.21
C LYS A 601 2.90 5.07 20.91
N ALA A 602 3.26 4.48 19.77
CA ALA A 602 2.82 4.95 18.47
C ALA A 602 1.31 4.76 18.23
N GLY A 603 0.73 3.66 18.72
CA GLY A 603 -0.69 3.39 18.65
C GLY A 603 -1.52 4.30 19.55
N MET A 604 -1.06 4.57 20.78
CA MET A 604 -1.71 5.53 21.68
C MET A 604 -1.77 6.94 21.06
N GLN A 605 -0.66 7.44 20.51
CA GLN A 605 -0.64 8.74 19.81
C GLN A 605 -1.53 8.78 18.56
N TRP A 606 -1.72 7.62 17.91
CA TRP A 606 -2.63 7.51 16.77
C TRP A 606 -4.08 7.54 17.23
N GLU A 607 -4.43 6.80 18.28
CA GLU A 607 -5.77 6.77 18.86
C GLU A 607 -6.18 8.14 19.36
N GLU A 608 -5.31 8.86 20.10
CA GLU A 608 -5.55 10.22 20.58
C GLU A 608 -5.90 11.17 19.42
N ARG A 609 -5.11 11.13 18.33
CA ARG A 609 -5.39 11.93 17.14
C ARG A 609 -6.72 11.56 16.48
N GLU A 610 -7.03 10.27 16.36
CA GLU A 610 -8.28 9.81 15.76
C GLU A 610 -9.49 10.15 16.64
N ARG A 611 -9.33 10.07 17.97
CA ARG A 611 -10.31 10.48 18.99
C ARG A 611 -10.67 11.94 18.82
N ASP A 612 -9.68 12.83 18.76
CA ASP A 612 -9.91 14.26 18.54
C ASP A 612 -10.57 14.53 17.19
N ARG A 613 -10.11 13.86 16.13
CA ARG A 613 -10.70 14.02 14.79
C ARG A 613 -12.17 13.62 14.78
N LYS A 614 -12.51 12.48 15.37
CA LYS A 614 -13.90 11.97 15.43
C LYS A 614 -14.77 12.83 16.34
N LYS A 615 -14.24 13.30 17.47
CA LYS A 615 -14.91 14.26 18.35
C LYS A 615 -15.25 15.54 17.59
N ASN A 616 -14.27 16.15 16.92
CA ASN A 616 -14.47 17.35 16.10
C ASN A 616 -15.48 17.11 14.96
N GLU A 617 -15.47 15.93 14.32
CA GLU A 617 -16.47 15.59 13.31
C GLU A 617 -17.88 15.49 13.89
N TRP A 618 -18.02 14.90 15.08
CA TRP A 618 -19.29 14.79 15.79
C TRP A 618 -19.80 16.13 16.30
N GLU A 619 -18.94 16.97 16.88
CA GLU A 619 -19.28 18.32 17.36
C GLU A 619 -19.69 19.26 16.22
N ARG A 620 -19.08 19.08 15.04
CA ARG A 620 -19.45 19.85 13.84
C ARG A 620 -20.86 19.54 13.32
N ARG A 621 -21.44 18.40 13.71
CA ARG A 621 -22.82 18.05 13.37
C ARG A 621 -23.77 18.69 14.38
N PRO A 622 -24.84 19.37 13.94
CA PRO A 622 -25.79 19.97 14.86
C PRO A 622 -26.55 18.92 15.68
N LYS A 623 -27.14 19.34 16.81
CA LYS A 623 -28.07 18.52 17.61
C LYS A 623 -29.19 17.98 16.68
N GLY A 624 -29.59 16.71 16.86
CA GLY A 624 -30.56 16.02 15.99
C GLY A 624 -30.00 15.45 14.68
N LYS A 625 -28.75 15.77 14.29
CA LYS A 625 -28.04 15.11 13.16
C LYS A 625 -26.79 14.33 13.59
N ARG A 626 -26.42 14.45 14.87
CA ARG A 626 -25.35 13.68 15.51
C ARG A 626 -25.96 12.58 16.38
N THR A 627 -25.28 11.45 16.49
CA THR A 627 -25.68 10.37 17.39
C THR A 627 -25.63 10.86 18.83
N GLU A 628 -26.71 10.69 19.57
CA GLU A 628 -26.81 11.03 20.99
C GLU A 628 -26.58 9.77 21.82
N TRP A 629 -25.31 9.52 22.17
CA TRP A 629 -24.89 8.30 22.84
C TRP A 629 -25.49 8.12 24.23
N ASP A 630 -25.81 9.21 24.93
CA ASP A 630 -26.37 9.17 26.30
C ASP A 630 -27.83 8.68 26.33
N SER A 631 -28.54 8.79 25.21
CA SER A 631 -29.95 8.40 25.08
C SER A 631 -30.17 6.98 24.53
N VAL A 632 -29.09 6.27 24.17
CA VAL A 632 -29.19 4.94 23.53
C VAL A 632 -29.80 3.96 24.54
N PRO A 633 -30.94 3.32 24.21
CA PRO A 633 -31.53 2.33 25.10
C PRO A 633 -30.74 1.03 25.00
N LEU A 634 -30.08 0.67 26.11
CA LEU A 634 -29.45 -0.64 26.28
C LEU A 634 -30.43 -1.58 26.98
N ALA A 635 -30.09 -2.87 26.99
CA ALA A 635 -30.90 -3.89 27.65
C ALA A 635 -31.07 -3.60 29.15
N GLU A 636 -32.17 -4.09 29.73
CA GLU A 636 -32.50 -4.00 31.16
C GLU A 636 -32.75 -2.56 31.67
N GLY A 637 -33.29 -1.68 30.81
CA GLY A 637 -33.64 -0.31 31.19
C GLY A 637 -32.45 0.65 31.33
N ARG A 638 -31.23 0.18 31.03
CA ARG A 638 -30.03 1.01 31.00
C ARG A 638 -30.09 1.99 29.83
N LYS A 639 -29.65 3.23 30.08
CA LYS A 639 -29.55 4.27 29.07
C LYS A 639 -28.12 4.77 28.98
N GLY A 640 -27.67 5.02 27.76
CA GLY A 640 -26.35 5.56 27.49
C GLY A 640 -25.37 4.52 26.99
N GLU A 641 -24.40 4.97 26.21
CA GLU A 641 -23.33 4.15 25.64
C GLU A 641 -22.26 3.83 26.70
N VAL A 642 -21.73 2.60 26.70
CA VAL A 642 -20.62 2.22 27.59
C VAL A 642 -19.31 2.87 27.12
N GLY A 643 -18.79 3.83 27.88
CA GLY A 643 -17.58 4.60 27.56
C GLY A 643 -17.80 5.64 26.45
N MET A 644 -16.73 6.14 25.84
CA MET A 644 -16.84 7.15 24.78
C MET A 644 -17.38 6.58 23.46
N GLY A 645 -18.51 7.06 22.95
CA GLY A 645 -19.11 6.56 21.70
C GLY A 645 -18.28 6.77 20.41
N TRP A 646 -17.34 7.72 20.42
CA TRP A 646 -16.50 8.05 19.26
C TRP A 646 -15.07 7.51 19.33
N ALA A 647 -14.68 6.88 20.43
CA ALA A 647 -13.29 6.51 20.71
C ALA A 647 -13.19 5.09 21.28
N CYS A 648 -11.98 4.53 21.27
CA CYS A 648 -11.71 3.27 21.93
C CYS A 648 -11.16 3.59 23.32
N ASP A 649 -12.01 3.53 24.34
CA ASP A 649 -11.67 3.90 25.72
C ASP A 649 -10.96 2.77 26.45
N TRP A 650 -9.70 2.55 26.10
CA TRP A 650 -8.90 1.45 26.65
C TRP A 650 -8.64 1.59 28.16
N GLU A 651 -8.63 2.82 28.67
CA GLU A 651 -8.42 3.12 30.10
C GLU A 651 -9.55 2.52 30.94
N ARG A 652 -10.80 2.63 30.47
CA ARG A 652 -11.96 2.04 31.14
C ARG A 652 -11.90 0.53 31.24
N VAL A 653 -11.54 -0.15 30.15
CA VAL A 653 -11.50 -1.63 30.10
C VAL A 653 -10.51 -2.19 31.11
N ILE A 654 -9.47 -1.44 31.45
CA ILE A 654 -8.44 -1.84 32.41
C ILE A 654 -8.81 -1.41 33.84
N ASN A 655 -9.33 -0.19 34.03
CA ASN A 655 -9.63 0.36 35.35
C ASN A 655 -10.83 -0.29 36.06
N ASP A 656 -11.75 -0.91 35.33
CA ASP A 656 -12.90 -1.67 35.90
C ASP A 656 -12.46 -2.88 36.78
N GLN A 657 -11.14 -3.13 36.89
CA GLN A 657 -10.53 -4.13 37.76
C GLN A 657 -9.91 -3.53 39.04
N ALA A 658 -9.56 -2.24 39.03
CA ALA A 658 -8.84 -1.60 40.14
C ALA A 658 -9.76 -1.21 41.32
N SER A 659 -11.08 -1.16 41.10
CA SER A 659 -12.05 -0.82 42.16
C SER A 659 -12.31 -1.95 43.17
N ASN A 660 -11.62 -3.10 43.06
CA ASN A 660 -11.70 -4.22 44.00
C ASN A 660 -10.44 -4.40 44.87
N GLY A 661 -9.49 -3.46 44.83
CA GLY A 661 -8.28 -3.47 45.67
C GLY A 661 -7.98 -2.07 46.19
N ASP A 662 -7.52 -1.98 47.45
CA ASP A 662 -7.30 -0.74 48.18
C ASP A 662 -6.56 0.35 47.38
N ASN A 663 -7.01 1.59 47.63
CA ASN A 663 -6.47 2.82 47.04
C ASN A 663 -5.02 3.06 47.46
N ASP A 664 -4.06 2.60 46.65
CA ASP A 664 -2.70 3.15 46.65
C ASP A 664 -2.45 4.05 45.43
N ALA A 665 -1.89 5.21 45.71
CA ALA A 665 -1.78 6.32 44.79
C ALA A 665 -0.81 6.09 43.61
N ALA A 666 -1.23 6.61 42.45
CA ALA A 666 -0.37 7.28 41.45
C ALA A 666 0.59 6.46 40.55
N THR A 667 0.11 5.39 39.91
CA THR A 667 0.64 5.03 38.57
C THR A 667 -0.51 4.65 37.63
N LYS A 668 -0.76 5.44 36.57
CA LYS A 668 -1.75 5.07 35.54
C LYS A 668 -1.38 3.70 34.97
N PRO A 669 -2.28 2.71 34.96
CA PRO A 669 -1.98 1.38 34.43
C PRO A 669 -1.59 1.50 32.96
N THR A 670 -0.34 1.10 32.65
CA THR A 670 0.20 1.25 31.30
C THR A 670 -0.13 -0.01 30.49
N ILE A 671 -0.83 0.22 29.38
CA ILE A 671 -1.22 -0.83 28.42
C ILE A 671 0.02 -1.30 27.68
N TYR A 672 0.17 -2.61 27.50
CA TYR A 672 1.18 -3.15 26.60
C TYR A 672 0.61 -4.14 25.58
N GLN A 673 1.23 -4.15 24.41
CA GLN A 673 0.88 -5.08 23.33
C GLN A 673 1.52 -6.44 23.57
N LEU A 674 0.70 -7.48 23.71
CA LEU A 674 1.15 -8.86 23.76
C LEU A 674 1.32 -9.41 22.32
N PRO A 675 2.48 -10.04 22.02
CA PRO A 675 2.70 -10.74 20.75
C PRO A 675 1.70 -11.88 20.51
N SER A 676 1.31 -12.10 19.26
CA SER A 676 0.31 -13.11 18.90
C SER A 676 0.73 -14.55 19.19
N SER A 677 2.03 -14.87 19.13
CA SER A 677 2.59 -16.18 19.49
C SER A 677 2.36 -16.52 20.97
N LEU A 678 2.68 -15.59 21.87
CA LEU A 678 2.45 -15.71 23.30
C LEU A 678 0.95 -15.74 23.63
N ALA A 679 0.17 -14.86 22.99
CA ALA A 679 -1.27 -14.81 23.18
C ALA A 679 -1.97 -16.11 22.77
N SER A 680 -1.47 -16.79 21.73
CA SER A 680 -2.04 -18.06 21.25
C SER A 680 -1.66 -19.26 22.13
N GLN A 681 -0.56 -19.17 22.89
CA GLN A 681 -0.05 -20.25 23.75
C GLN A 681 -0.54 -20.19 25.20
N GLN A 682 -1.07 -19.05 25.65
CA GLN A 682 -1.53 -18.91 27.03
C GLN A 682 -2.82 -19.72 27.27
N PRO A 683 -2.83 -20.68 28.23
CA PRO A 683 -4.06 -21.32 28.67
C PRO A 683 -4.92 -20.34 29.47
N ALA A 684 -6.23 -20.58 29.51
CA ALA A 684 -7.20 -19.75 30.26
C ALA A 684 -6.84 -19.58 31.75
N THR A 685 -6.07 -20.51 32.33
CA THR A 685 -5.65 -20.54 33.74
C THR A 685 -4.39 -19.71 34.06
N ALA A 686 -3.55 -19.35 33.07
CA ALA A 686 -2.33 -18.55 33.29
C ALA A 686 -2.54 -17.03 33.08
N ALA A 687 -3.78 -16.61 32.80
CA ALA A 687 -4.15 -15.25 32.43
C ALA A 687 -4.14 -14.23 33.60
N ALA A 688 -4.05 -14.70 34.84
CA ALA A 688 -4.15 -13.85 36.04
C ALA A 688 -2.99 -12.85 36.21
N THR A 689 -1.81 -13.10 35.62
CA THR A 689 -0.61 -12.27 35.79
C THR A 689 -0.47 -11.11 34.80
N SER A 690 -1.45 -10.85 33.93
CA SER A 690 -1.34 -9.87 32.83
C SER A 690 -2.57 -9.01 32.60
N LEU A 691 -3.10 -8.39 33.67
CA LEU A 691 -4.33 -7.58 33.66
C LEU A 691 -4.32 -6.40 32.65
N SER A 692 -3.15 -5.91 32.23
CA SER A 692 -2.99 -4.78 31.29
C SER A 692 -2.53 -5.18 29.88
N ALA A 693 -2.49 -6.48 29.56
CA ALA A 693 -2.04 -6.98 28.26
C ALA A 693 -3.16 -6.92 27.22
N ILE A 694 -2.92 -6.22 26.11
CA ILE A 694 -3.81 -6.22 24.94
C ILE A 694 -3.21 -7.08 23.83
N THR A 695 -4.03 -7.93 23.22
CA THR A 695 -3.67 -8.63 21.99
C THR A 695 -4.58 -8.21 20.84
N THR A 696 -4.09 -8.35 19.62
CA THR A 696 -4.85 -8.08 18.39
C THR A 696 -5.63 -9.32 17.99
N VAL A 697 -6.92 -9.14 17.70
CA VAL A 697 -7.81 -10.20 17.22
C VAL A 697 -8.49 -9.79 15.93
N ARG A 698 -8.67 -10.77 15.06
CA ARG A 698 -9.61 -10.72 13.94
C ARG A 698 -10.97 -11.21 14.41
N LEU A 699 -12.01 -10.47 14.06
CA LEU A 699 -13.40 -10.80 14.31
C LEU A 699 -14.10 -11.07 12.98
N ALA A 700 -14.84 -12.17 12.90
CA ALA A 700 -15.71 -12.48 11.77
C ALA A 700 -17.15 -12.62 12.25
N LEU A 701 -18.04 -11.73 11.80
CA LEU A 701 -19.46 -11.83 12.13
C LEU A 701 -20.04 -13.10 11.52
N LEU A 702 -20.80 -13.85 12.33
CA LEU A 702 -21.49 -15.06 11.88
C LEU A 702 -22.84 -14.75 11.26
N SER A 703 -23.50 -13.71 11.76
CA SER A 703 -24.77 -13.19 11.24
C SER A 703 -24.55 -12.00 10.31
N ARG A 704 -25.60 -11.65 9.54
CA ARG A 704 -25.60 -10.46 8.69
C ARG A 704 -25.37 -9.22 9.55
N GLY A 705 -24.34 -8.43 9.25
CA GLY A 705 -24.02 -7.21 9.96
C GLY A 705 -22.74 -6.57 9.45
N LEU A 706 -22.48 -5.34 9.90
CA LEU A 706 -21.26 -4.61 9.58
C LEU A 706 -20.68 -4.05 10.88
N PRO A 707 -19.52 -4.52 11.35
CA PRO A 707 -18.85 -3.89 12.47
C PRO A 707 -18.20 -2.58 11.99
N ILE A 708 -18.28 -1.53 12.79
CA ILE A 708 -17.62 -0.23 12.51
C ILE A 708 -16.47 0.01 13.50
N SER A 709 -15.60 0.97 13.18
CA SER A 709 -14.55 1.39 14.13
C SER A 709 -15.17 1.92 15.43
N CYS A 710 -14.56 1.64 16.58
CA CYS A 710 -15.06 1.95 17.93
C CYS A 710 -16.30 1.12 18.35
N ALA A 711 -16.60 0.03 17.65
CA ALA A 711 -17.52 -0.98 18.15
C ALA A 711 -16.94 -1.66 19.41
N ARG A 712 -17.82 -2.03 20.34
CA ARG A 712 -17.48 -2.72 21.59
C ARG A 712 -17.43 -4.23 21.34
N ILE A 713 -16.44 -4.87 21.96
CA ILE A 713 -16.29 -6.32 21.97
C ILE A 713 -16.60 -6.79 23.38
N TYR A 714 -17.60 -7.66 23.49
CA TYR A 714 -18.02 -8.29 24.73
C TYR A 714 -17.66 -9.77 24.69
N ARG A 715 -17.26 -10.32 25.84
CA ARG A 715 -17.21 -11.78 26.03
C ARG A 715 -18.62 -12.34 26.11
N LEU A 716 -18.75 -13.67 26.03
CA LEU A 716 -20.02 -14.31 26.35
C LEU A 716 -20.36 -14.08 27.83
N PRO A 717 -21.63 -13.78 28.17
CA PRO A 717 -22.03 -13.55 29.54
C PRO A 717 -21.59 -14.69 30.46
N THR A 718 -21.01 -14.34 31.60
CA THR A 718 -20.65 -15.31 32.66
C THR A 718 -21.59 -15.25 33.85
N THR A 719 -22.22 -14.10 34.09
CA THR A 719 -23.16 -13.86 35.19
C THR A 719 -24.54 -14.43 34.90
N ASP A 720 -25.02 -14.31 33.65
CA ASP A 720 -26.31 -14.84 33.21
C ASP A 720 -26.16 -16.07 32.29
N PRO A 721 -26.42 -17.29 32.81
CA PRO A 721 -26.33 -18.52 32.02
C PRO A 721 -27.44 -18.63 30.97
N THR A 722 -28.59 -17.98 31.17
CA THR A 722 -29.71 -18.04 30.22
C THR A 722 -29.40 -17.25 28.96
N LEU A 723 -28.89 -16.02 29.13
CA LEU A 723 -28.43 -15.18 28.04
C LEU A 723 -27.25 -15.81 27.30
N ARG A 724 -26.34 -16.47 28.03
CA ARG A 724 -25.24 -17.25 27.43
C ARG A 724 -25.77 -18.34 26.49
N LYS A 725 -26.74 -19.14 26.93
CA LYS A 725 -27.36 -20.20 26.10
C LYS A 725 -28.03 -19.61 24.85
N GLN A 726 -28.73 -18.49 24.98
CA GLN A 726 -29.34 -17.80 23.84
C GLN A 726 -28.30 -17.33 22.80
N TRP A 727 -27.16 -16.80 23.25
CA TRP A 727 -26.06 -16.41 22.36
C TRP A 727 -25.37 -17.61 21.70
N LEU A 728 -25.20 -18.72 22.43
CA LEU A 728 -24.64 -19.96 21.89
C LEU A 728 -25.57 -20.59 20.84
N ALA A 729 -26.89 -20.51 21.01
CA ALA A 729 -27.87 -21.02 20.05
C ALA A 729 -27.81 -20.31 18.68
N LEU A 730 -27.30 -19.08 18.63
CA LEU A 730 -27.09 -18.34 17.37
C LEU A 730 -25.84 -18.76 16.60
N ALA A 731 -24.93 -19.53 17.22
CA ALA A 731 -23.75 -20.04 16.56
C ALA A 731 -24.10 -21.30 15.74
N PRO A 732 -23.62 -21.41 14.48
CA PRO A 732 -23.82 -22.61 13.69
C PRO A 732 -23.13 -23.82 14.37
N SER A 733 -23.91 -24.86 14.66
CA SER A 733 -23.43 -26.11 15.28
C SER A 733 -22.29 -26.73 14.46
N THR A 734 -21.19 -27.07 15.13
CA THR A 734 -20.02 -27.73 14.54
C THR A 734 -20.23 -29.23 14.30
N LYS A 735 -21.39 -29.81 14.68
CA LYS A 735 -21.62 -31.27 14.69
C LYS A 735 -22.30 -31.86 13.44
N SER A 736 -22.52 -31.12 12.35
CA SER A 736 -23.13 -31.73 11.15
C SER A 736 -22.08 -32.30 10.18
N ASN A 737 -21.81 -33.61 10.26
CA ASN A 737 -21.15 -34.41 9.22
C ASN A 737 -22.04 -34.62 7.97
N ALA A 738 -22.86 -33.64 7.61
CA ALA A 738 -23.69 -33.72 6.41
C ALA A 738 -22.88 -33.24 5.19
N PRO A 739 -22.96 -33.94 4.04
CA PRO A 739 -22.22 -33.57 2.84
C PRO A 739 -22.55 -32.13 2.43
N ALA A 740 -21.53 -31.37 2.05
CA ALA A 740 -21.58 -29.93 1.72
C ALA A 740 -22.57 -29.52 0.61
N ARG A 741 -23.31 -30.47 0.02
CA ARG A 741 -24.46 -30.22 -0.86
C ARG A 741 -25.75 -29.88 -0.11
N ALA A 742 -25.95 -30.35 1.13
CA ALA A 742 -27.17 -30.06 1.91
C ALA A 742 -27.12 -28.70 2.64
N ALA A 743 -25.94 -28.27 3.09
CA ALA A 743 -25.77 -26.99 3.82
C ALA A 743 -25.90 -25.73 2.93
N LYS A 744 -25.82 -25.87 1.60
CA LYS A 744 -26.05 -24.76 0.66
C LYS A 744 -27.52 -24.40 0.50
N CYS A 745 -28.44 -25.29 0.86
CA CYS A 745 -29.88 -25.03 0.79
C CYS A 745 -30.42 -24.36 2.07
N ALA A 746 -29.78 -24.54 3.23
CA ALA A 746 -30.27 -23.97 4.50
C ALA A 746 -29.76 -22.54 4.81
N SER A 747 -28.64 -22.11 4.19
CA SER A 747 -28.00 -20.81 4.50
C SER A 747 -28.20 -19.72 3.44
N ALA A 748 -28.87 -20.03 2.34
CA ALA A 748 -29.27 -19.03 1.36
C ALA A 748 -30.47 -18.28 1.91
N SER A 749 -30.23 -17.21 2.69
CA SER A 749 -31.17 -16.12 2.99
C SER A 749 -32.63 -16.48 2.69
N ALA A 750 -33.20 -17.39 3.49
CA ALA A 750 -34.61 -17.68 3.39
C ALA A 750 -35.27 -16.38 3.82
N LEU A 751 -35.61 -15.53 2.83
CA LEU A 751 -36.73 -14.63 2.98
C LEU A 751 -37.82 -15.50 3.60
N PRO A 752 -38.49 -15.06 4.69
CA PRO A 752 -39.62 -15.81 5.21
C PRO A 752 -40.47 -16.21 4.01
N PRO A 753 -40.84 -17.49 3.90
CA PRO A 753 -41.41 -18.02 2.67
C PRO A 753 -42.56 -17.08 2.28
N ARG A 754 -42.46 -16.47 1.09
CA ARG A 754 -43.48 -15.50 0.65
C ARG A 754 -44.81 -16.24 0.71
N ARG A 755 -45.79 -15.65 1.39
CA ARG A 755 -47.13 -16.24 1.48
C ARG A 755 -47.59 -16.60 0.05
N PRO A 756 -47.93 -17.86 -0.23
CA PRO A 756 -48.38 -18.26 -1.55
C PRO A 756 -49.62 -17.43 -1.95
N PRO A 757 -49.82 -17.16 -3.25
CA PRO A 757 -51.09 -16.63 -3.74
C PRO A 757 -52.27 -17.47 -3.23
N PRO A 758 -53.47 -16.89 -3.05
CA PRO A 758 -54.66 -17.63 -2.60
C PRO A 758 -54.98 -18.86 -3.46
N GLU A 759 -54.66 -18.79 -4.76
CA GLU A 759 -54.89 -19.85 -5.76
C GLU A 759 -53.74 -20.87 -5.87
N ALA A 760 -52.74 -20.82 -4.98
CA ALA A 760 -51.62 -21.75 -5.04
C ALA A 760 -52.06 -23.19 -4.70
N PRO A 761 -51.52 -24.22 -5.39
CA PRO A 761 -51.81 -25.61 -5.09
C PRO A 761 -51.50 -26.00 -3.64
N GLU A 762 -52.24 -26.97 -3.09
CA GLU A 762 -52.15 -27.39 -1.68
C GLU A 762 -50.74 -27.80 -1.25
N HIS A 763 -49.98 -28.47 -2.13
CA HIS A 763 -48.59 -28.85 -1.85
C HIS A 763 -47.66 -27.64 -1.64
N VAL A 764 -47.97 -26.47 -2.21
CA VAL A 764 -47.23 -25.22 -2.02
C VAL A 764 -47.52 -24.62 -0.64
N TRP A 765 -48.78 -24.71 -0.20
CA TRP A 765 -49.18 -24.31 1.16
C TRP A 765 -48.59 -25.22 2.23
N GLN A 766 -48.56 -26.54 2.00
CA GLN A 766 -47.91 -27.49 2.89
C GLN A 766 -46.40 -27.27 2.96
N ALA A 767 -45.74 -26.98 1.82
CA ALA A 767 -44.32 -26.63 1.80
C ALA A 767 -44.02 -25.30 2.50
N HIS A 768 -44.91 -24.30 2.39
CA HIS A 768 -44.82 -23.03 3.11
C HIS A 768 -44.95 -23.22 4.63
N LEU A 769 -45.94 -24.00 5.06
CA LEU A 769 -46.16 -24.34 6.46
C LEU A 769 -44.99 -25.15 7.05
N ALA A 770 -44.51 -26.18 6.34
CA ALA A 770 -43.35 -26.96 6.75
C ALA A 770 -42.09 -26.09 6.85
N ALA A 771 -41.91 -25.13 5.93
CA ALA A 771 -40.82 -24.17 6.00
C ALA A 771 -40.98 -23.13 7.12
N SER A 772 -42.21 -22.82 7.57
CA SER A 772 -42.43 -21.92 8.72
C SER A 772 -42.28 -22.62 10.07
N LEU A 773 -42.51 -23.94 10.14
CA LEU A 773 -42.31 -24.76 11.34
C LEU A 773 -40.83 -25.05 11.64
N LEU A 774 -39.97 -25.00 10.62
CA LEU A 774 -38.51 -25.01 10.79
C LEU A 774 -38.06 -23.59 11.17
N GLU A 775 -38.18 -23.23 12.44
CA GLU A 775 -37.84 -21.88 12.91
C GLU A 775 -36.39 -21.51 12.56
N PRO A 776 -36.15 -20.50 11.71
CA PRO A 776 -34.82 -19.97 11.53
C PRO A 776 -34.38 -19.29 12.84
N PRO A 777 -33.07 -19.30 13.18
CA PRO A 777 -32.59 -18.61 14.38
C PRO A 777 -33.05 -17.15 14.39
N PRO A 778 -33.38 -16.60 15.57
CA PRO A 778 -33.99 -15.28 15.67
C PRO A 778 -33.11 -14.23 14.97
N GLN A 779 -33.74 -13.42 14.12
CA GLN A 779 -33.03 -12.38 13.39
C GLN A 779 -32.79 -11.17 14.28
N ALA A 780 -31.63 -10.54 14.07
CA ALA A 780 -31.21 -9.36 14.81
C ALA A 780 -32.24 -8.21 14.65
N GLY A 781 -32.84 -7.78 15.78
CA GLY A 781 -33.90 -6.77 15.82
C GLY A 781 -35.30 -7.32 16.16
N ASN A 782 -35.49 -8.64 16.22
CA ASN A 782 -36.70 -9.24 16.79
C ASN A 782 -36.68 -9.17 18.33
N PRO A 783 -37.85 -9.10 19.00
CA PRO A 783 -37.92 -9.11 20.47
C PRO A 783 -37.38 -10.41 21.09
N ALA A 784 -37.40 -11.52 20.34
CA ALA A 784 -36.80 -12.79 20.73
C ALA A 784 -35.27 -12.85 20.51
N TYR A 785 -34.64 -11.76 20.04
CA TYR A 785 -33.19 -11.71 19.84
C TYR A 785 -32.47 -11.45 21.18
N PRO A 786 -31.32 -12.08 21.44
CA PRO A 786 -30.62 -11.93 22.72
C PRO A 786 -30.27 -10.46 23.02
N ALA A 787 -30.41 -10.10 24.29
CA ALA A 787 -30.04 -8.78 24.80
C ALA A 787 -28.52 -8.54 24.71
N SER A 788 -28.12 -7.26 24.57
CA SER A 788 -26.70 -6.89 24.61
C SER A 788 -26.09 -7.24 25.97
N PRO A 789 -24.90 -7.87 26.01
CA PRO A 789 -24.17 -8.13 27.25
C PRO A 789 -23.84 -6.86 28.04
N ASP A 790 -23.48 -7.07 29.31
CA ASP A 790 -23.23 -6.02 30.29
C ASP A 790 -21.90 -5.30 30.12
N ALA A 791 -21.78 -4.16 30.82
CA ALA A 791 -20.54 -3.40 30.86
C ALA A 791 -19.37 -4.22 31.45
N GLN A 792 -19.64 -5.13 32.38
CA GLN A 792 -18.64 -6.03 32.99
C GLN A 792 -18.06 -7.02 31.96
N ASP A 793 -18.84 -7.37 30.93
CA ASP A 793 -18.40 -8.27 29.86
C ASP A 793 -17.63 -7.55 28.75
N LEU A 794 -17.41 -6.24 28.86
CA LEU A 794 -16.60 -5.49 27.91
C LEU A 794 -15.12 -5.88 28.00
N VAL A 795 -14.58 -6.43 26.92
CA VAL A 795 -13.20 -6.94 26.85
C VAL A 795 -12.30 -6.17 25.89
N GLY A 796 -12.87 -5.35 25.00
CA GLY A 796 -12.07 -4.58 24.05
C GLY A 796 -12.88 -3.79 23.03
N PHE A 797 -12.18 -3.28 22.02
CA PHE A 797 -12.76 -2.45 20.97
C PHE A 797 -12.26 -2.81 19.58
N VAL A 798 -13.12 -2.60 18.59
CA VAL A 798 -12.77 -2.69 17.18
C VAL A 798 -12.02 -1.43 16.74
N THR A 799 -10.78 -1.60 16.26
CA THR A 799 -9.99 -0.50 15.70
C THR A 799 -10.37 -0.25 14.24
N ALA A 800 -10.55 -1.32 13.47
CA ALA A 800 -10.94 -1.28 12.05
C ALA A 800 -12.04 -2.31 11.76
N GLY A 801 -13.25 -1.85 11.44
CA GLY A 801 -14.38 -2.69 11.05
C GLY A 801 -14.94 -2.28 9.70
N ASN A 802 -15.20 -3.25 8.83
CA ASN A 802 -15.86 -3.04 7.54
C ASN A 802 -16.36 -4.37 6.93
N PHE A 803 -16.92 -4.31 5.73
CA PHE A 803 -17.26 -5.49 4.94
C PHE A 803 -16.01 -5.97 4.22
N ASN A 804 -15.56 -7.20 4.49
CA ASN A 804 -14.38 -7.74 3.84
C ASN A 804 -14.76 -8.34 2.48
N LEU A 805 -14.19 -7.78 1.41
CA LEU A 805 -14.40 -8.28 0.05
C LEU A 805 -13.73 -9.63 -0.21
N ALA A 806 -12.70 -10.00 0.56
CA ALA A 806 -12.03 -11.29 0.46
C ALA A 806 -12.88 -12.41 1.08
N ASP A 807 -13.46 -12.17 2.27
CA ASP A 807 -14.29 -13.17 2.97
C ASP A 807 -15.77 -13.14 2.58
N GLY A 808 -16.24 -12.05 1.97
CA GLY A 808 -17.66 -11.87 1.60
C GLY A 808 -18.60 -11.63 2.79
N ARG A 809 -18.08 -11.25 3.96
CA ARG A 809 -18.83 -10.99 5.20
C ARG A 809 -18.27 -9.81 6.00
N GLY A 810 -19.01 -9.36 7.01
CA GLY A 810 -18.54 -8.33 7.94
C GLY A 810 -17.41 -8.87 8.82
N THR A 811 -16.25 -8.21 8.79
CA THR A 811 -15.11 -8.55 9.64
C THR A 811 -14.56 -7.30 10.31
N ALA A 812 -13.82 -7.52 11.39
CA ALA A 812 -13.16 -6.46 12.13
C ALA A 812 -11.77 -6.91 12.59
N VAL A 813 -10.89 -5.94 12.77
CA VAL A 813 -9.66 -6.07 13.55
C VAL A 813 -9.88 -5.23 14.80
N GLY A 814 -9.56 -5.80 15.96
CA GLY A 814 -9.74 -5.15 17.25
C GLY A 814 -8.65 -5.54 18.23
N GLY A 815 -8.55 -4.75 19.30
CA GLY A 815 -7.73 -5.08 20.47
C GLY A 815 -8.61 -5.61 21.58
N VAL A 816 -8.16 -6.66 22.27
CA VAL A 816 -8.86 -7.26 23.42
C VAL A 816 -7.89 -7.53 24.55
N VAL A 817 -8.38 -7.42 25.79
CA VAL A 817 -7.66 -7.87 26.97
C VAL A 817 -7.82 -9.39 27.08
N LEU A 818 -6.76 -10.12 26.77
CA LEU A 818 -6.79 -11.58 26.64
C LEU A 818 -7.30 -12.26 27.91
N ALA A 819 -6.89 -11.75 29.07
CA ALA A 819 -7.31 -12.29 30.35
C ALA A 819 -8.84 -12.30 30.54
N LYS A 820 -9.52 -11.22 30.14
CA LYS A 820 -10.99 -11.15 30.23
C LYS A 820 -11.68 -12.06 29.22
N LEU A 821 -11.09 -12.19 28.02
CA LEU A 821 -11.66 -12.99 26.94
C LEU A 821 -11.62 -14.48 27.27
N CYS A 822 -10.50 -14.98 27.81
CA CYS A 822 -10.34 -16.40 28.17
C CYS A 822 -11.21 -16.82 29.36
N VAL A 823 -11.45 -15.93 30.34
CA VAL A 823 -12.36 -16.21 31.47
C VAL A 823 -13.79 -16.46 30.98
N GLY A 824 -14.21 -15.83 29.88
CA GLY A 824 -15.51 -16.04 29.25
C GLY A 824 -15.71 -17.44 28.65
N GLU A 825 -14.63 -18.22 28.44
CA GLU A 825 -14.71 -19.61 27.97
C GLU A 825 -15.14 -20.59 29.07
N GLY A 826 -15.16 -20.16 30.35
CA GLY A 826 -15.64 -20.96 31.48
C GLY A 826 -17.14 -21.26 31.40
N GLY A 827 -17.52 -22.53 31.54
CA GLY A 827 -18.88 -23.07 31.55
C GLY A 827 -18.84 -24.59 31.72
N GLU A 828 -19.99 -25.26 31.80
CA GLU A 828 -20.04 -26.73 31.79
C GLU A 828 -19.26 -27.30 30.58
N MET A 829 -18.64 -28.48 30.72
CA MET A 829 -17.64 -29.02 29.78
C MET A 829 -18.12 -29.04 28.31
N GLY A 830 -19.44 -29.17 28.06
CA GLY A 830 -20.04 -29.07 26.73
C GLY A 830 -20.23 -27.64 26.20
N GLU A 831 -20.58 -26.68 27.05
CA GLU A 831 -20.79 -25.28 26.68
C GLU A 831 -19.47 -24.52 26.48
N ALA A 832 -18.45 -24.86 27.29
CA ALA A 832 -17.10 -24.31 27.15
C ALA A 832 -16.49 -24.65 25.77
N MET A 833 -16.72 -25.88 25.28
CA MET A 833 -16.25 -26.31 23.96
C MET A 833 -17.03 -25.62 22.82
N ALA A 834 -18.33 -25.39 22.98
CA ALA A 834 -19.18 -24.73 21.98
C ALA A 834 -18.98 -23.19 21.92
N GLY A 835 -18.66 -22.57 23.07
CA GLY A 835 -18.41 -21.13 23.19
C GLY A 835 -17.00 -20.68 22.82
N ARG A 836 -16.06 -21.62 22.65
CA ARG A 836 -14.65 -21.32 22.38
C ARG A 836 -14.49 -20.49 21.11
N GLY A 837 -13.77 -19.37 21.21
CA GLY A 837 -13.56 -18.48 20.07
C GLY A 837 -14.79 -17.64 19.67
N LEU A 838 -15.86 -17.58 20.48
CA LEU A 838 -17.01 -16.71 20.24
C LEU A 838 -16.97 -15.45 21.11
N CYS A 839 -17.50 -14.36 20.57
CA CYS A 839 -17.68 -13.09 21.26
C CYS A 839 -18.91 -12.36 20.70
N VAL A 840 -19.34 -11.31 21.39
CA VAL A 840 -20.46 -10.46 20.98
C VAL A 840 -19.93 -9.07 20.62
N VAL A 841 -20.34 -8.55 19.47
CA VAL A 841 -19.88 -7.24 18.96
C VAL A 841 -21.08 -6.31 18.80
N ARG A 842 -20.96 -5.08 19.32
CA ARG A 842 -21.99 -4.04 19.19
C ARG A 842 -21.39 -2.74 18.68
N ASN A 843 -22.01 -2.13 17.68
CA ASN A 843 -21.59 -0.83 17.19
C ASN A 843 -21.97 0.30 18.16
N ALA A 844 -21.17 1.36 18.20
CA ALA A 844 -21.46 2.54 19.00
C ALA A 844 -22.76 3.22 18.53
N GLY A 845 -23.71 3.45 19.44
CA GLY A 845 -25.00 4.03 19.11
C GLY A 845 -26.02 3.08 18.48
N GLU A 846 -25.68 1.79 18.33
CA GLU A 846 -26.63 0.74 17.97
C GLU A 846 -27.01 -0.07 19.21
N THR A 847 -28.28 -0.48 19.28
CA THR A 847 -28.81 -1.32 20.37
C THR A 847 -28.55 -2.81 20.12
N VAL A 848 -28.46 -3.19 18.84
CA VAL A 848 -28.36 -4.57 18.39
C VAL A 848 -26.91 -5.04 18.43
N ALA A 849 -26.64 -6.05 19.25
CA ALA A 849 -25.37 -6.75 19.28
C ALA A 849 -25.38 -7.96 18.31
N ARG A 850 -24.21 -8.49 17.93
CA ARG A 850 -24.10 -9.61 16.97
C ARG A 850 -23.01 -10.57 17.39
N VAL A 851 -23.24 -11.87 17.15
CA VAL A 851 -22.22 -12.91 17.39
C VAL A 851 -21.10 -12.84 16.36
N ALA A 852 -19.87 -12.88 16.84
CA ALA A 852 -18.66 -12.94 16.04
C ALA A 852 -17.74 -14.06 16.53
N ARG A 853 -17.00 -14.67 15.61
CA ARG A 853 -15.87 -15.53 15.94
C ARG A 853 -14.60 -14.70 15.99
N TRP A 854 -13.80 -14.88 17.03
CA TRP A 854 -12.52 -14.22 17.20
C TRP A 854 -11.34 -15.18 16.98
N GLU A 855 -10.26 -14.68 16.40
CA GLU A 855 -8.99 -15.37 16.17
C GLU A 855 -7.85 -14.40 16.48
N VAL A 856 -6.81 -14.84 17.19
CA VAL A 856 -5.61 -14.00 17.48
C VAL A 856 -4.80 -13.82 16.21
N VAL A 857 -4.36 -12.58 15.92
CA VAL A 857 -3.55 -12.24 14.74
C VAL A 857 -2.33 -11.40 15.11
#